data_AF-A0A671U0U3-F1
#
_entry.id   AF-A0A671U0U3-F1
#
_cell.length_a   1.000
_cell.length_b   1.000
_cell.length_c   1.000
_cell.angle_alpha   90.00
_cell.angle_beta   90.00
_cell.angle_gamma   90.00
#
_symmetry.space_group_name_H-M   'P 1'
#
loop_
_entity.id
_entity.type
_entity.pdbx_description
1 polymer ?
#
loop_
_entity_poly.entity_id
_entity_poly.type
_entity_poly.pdbx_seq_one_letter_code
_entity_poly.pdbx_strand_id
1 'polypeptide(L)'
;MERQRADFSQEEQVVLMERDMFESMEEFQMVLNELVGDKSMDKVRVEYEKLIHALKKSRENEKRLMSKCRELNAEIVSTSTKVAAALKLSQEDETTITSLKRELDKAWKMVDAAHDKEKRDKETIRNVKEEVANLIKKAEQQTGFPTNQEQSDQLKMIEELTKEKDQLLTDVEGLREKFNKATATQQQIEAQRDSALESISQLQQELQVQQNEISREMRLKDKLDKEVKQLHVDMEAKMGDIKALNLQGERAREEQQRLEQQLKELKIMNERSTKELEQMQVKNTKLQQECEQLSSVKERLSLENQQNTNELKMREEEVSQMRQEIAKQTKMREAIQKKLHQMEDQKADVDVQKETLKAQIAGLEKDLESSQKQVEADKKATDELIRERDILNKNMIKAAQSTEKQLSIVKLLEQDKKTLEHEINGYRQEAQKQHKIIQQLEKERDRYINETSNLMQKVQLKMSDVEVKEMEIFDWRKKVSEAECKLKQQENLLESVISERNLYSKNLIEAQIAEMKRKMKTMNNQVTRLRDEITGKEMALAKDQQEHKRLEKDNEALKGELQLMKLQLEETKQRVDSQKAEQQKLQKIIADADAEQVQQKKQLEQVIRERDNLGKQLLRRNDEIALLYEKIRIQQSILSKGDFHYNQKMEDIRLLKVEIKRLQCKKSILDKTVPHTEDLRRELFHLQRELLRERVRNSVLEEQLKPINIHRWRRLEGSDPGKYELIQKIQSLQKRLIAKTRELEERELLLQEKEKLYVELKHILARQPGPEAAEQLQQCQWTIRERTKKLKALIAEVRMLDSRMNEYKRENQSLANELANVKKKYLRQKKLHR
;
A
#
# COMPACT_ATOMS: atom_id res chain seq x y z
N MET A 1 -2.80 -39.00 29.64
CA MET A 1 -3.91 -39.40 28.76
C MET A 1 -4.15 -38.37 27.64
N GLU A 2 -4.25 -37.06 27.91
CA GLU A 2 -4.43 -36.06 26.84
C GLU A 2 -3.16 -35.75 26.02
N ARG A 3 -1.96 -35.84 26.61
CA ARG A 3 -0.69 -35.67 25.86
C ARG A 3 -0.40 -36.82 24.87
N GLN A 4 -0.78 -38.06 25.22
CA GLN A 4 -0.59 -39.22 24.33
C GLN A 4 -1.55 -39.22 23.13
N ARG A 5 -2.69 -38.53 23.20
CA ARG A 5 -3.60 -38.36 22.05
C ARG A 5 -3.11 -37.30 21.05
N ALA A 6 -2.31 -36.34 21.49
CA ALA A 6 -1.74 -35.31 20.63
C ALA A 6 -0.57 -35.84 19.78
N ASP A 7 0.27 -36.72 20.34
CA ASP A 7 1.41 -37.31 19.62
C ASP A 7 0.95 -38.30 18.53
N PHE A 8 -0.09 -39.12 18.81
CA PHE A 8 -0.64 -40.05 17.82
C PHE A 8 -1.28 -39.35 16.60
N SER A 9 -1.90 -38.19 16.80
CA SER A 9 -2.51 -37.39 15.73
C SER A 9 -1.46 -36.74 14.81
N GLN A 10 -0.24 -36.50 15.29
CA GLN A 10 0.84 -35.95 14.47
C GLN A 10 1.52 -37.02 13.62
N GLU A 11 1.66 -38.25 14.11
CA GLU A 11 2.24 -39.34 13.32
C GLU A 11 1.35 -39.76 12.14
N GLU A 12 0.02 -39.82 12.32
CA GLU A 12 -0.92 -40.15 11.22
C GLU A 12 -0.96 -39.06 10.13
N GLN A 13 -0.82 -37.78 10.49
CA GLN A 13 -0.76 -36.68 9.52
C GLN A 13 0.52 -36.70 8.69
N VAL A 14 1.65 -37.11 9.27
CA VAL A 14 2.93 -37.19 8.55
C VAL A 14 2.94 -38.34 7.54
N VAL A 15 2.34 -39.48 7.86
CA VAL A 15 2.27 -40.65 6.97
C VAL A 15 1.36 -40.40 5.76
N LEU A 16 0.23 -39.70 5.96
CA LEU A 16 -0.65 -39.29 4.86
C LEU A 16 0.04 -38.32 3.90
N MET A 17 0.81 -37.38 4.45
CA MET A 17 1.56 -36.39 3.67
C MET A 17 2.71 -37.03 2.87
N GLU A 18 3.38 -38.05 3.42
CA GLU A 18 4.41 -38.82 2.70
C GLU A 18 3.86 -39.60 1.50
N ARG A 19 2.60 -40.03 1.55
CA ARG A 19 1.95 -40.82 0.49
C ARG A 19 1.52 -39.95 -0.70
N ASP A 20 0.84 -38.83 -0.42
CA ASP A 20 0.48 -37.82 -1.44
C ASP A 20 1.73 -37.21 -2.12
N MET A 21 2.85 -37.13 -1.39
CA MET A 21 4.12 -36.59 -1.90
C MET A 21 4.86 -37.51 -2.88
N PHE A 22 4.64 -38.83 -2.82
CA PHE A 22 5.29 -39.80 -3.70
C PHE A 22 4.60 -39.87 -5.07
N GLU A 23 3.26 -39.83 -5.09
CA GLU A 23 2.45 -39.82 -6.32
C GLU A 23 2.76 -38.60 -7.20
N SER A 24 2.92 -37.43 -6.58
CA SER A 24 3.29 -36.20 -7.30
C SER A 24 4.64 -36.31 -8.05
N MET A 25 5.61 -37.08 -7.55
CA MET A 25 6.92 -37.25 -8.21
C MET A 25 6.87 -38.14 -9.44
N GLU A 26 5.97 -39.14 -9.47
CA GLU A 26 5.77 -40.00 -10.64
C GLU A 26 5.09 -39.22 -11.78
N GLU A 27 4.13 -38.35 -11.45
CA GLU A 27 3.47 -37.45 -12.40
C GLU A 27 4.48 -36.49 -13.07
N PHE A 28 5.42 -35.91 -12.30
CA PHE A 28 6.47 -35.04 -12.85
C PHE A 28 7.40 -35.76 -13.82
N GLN A 29 7.71 -37.04 -13.55
CA GLN A 29 8.57 -37.86 -14.39
C GLN A 29 7.86 -38.27 -15.69
N MET A 30 6.54 -38.47 -15.66
CA MET A 30 5.73 -38.71 -16.87
C MET A 30 5.72 -37.50 -17.81
N VAL A 31 5.52 -36.29 -17.27
CA VAL A 31 5.54 -35.04 -18.08
C VAL A 31 6.90 -34.81 -18.74
N LEU A 32 8.00 -35.13 -18.05
CA LEU A 32 9.34 -35.06 -18.66
C LEU A 32 9.48 -36.02 -19.85
N ASN A 33 8.94 -37.24 -19.76
CA ASN A 33 9.02 -38.23 -20.83
C ASN A 33 8.16 -37.83 -22.05
N GLU A 34 7.03 -37.17 -21.84
CA GLU A 34 6.21 -36.62 -22.95
C GLU A 34 6.92 -35.47 -23.67
N LEU A 35 7.68 -34.65 -22.94
CA LEU A 35 8.44 -33.52 -23.49
C LEU A 35 9.71 -33.93 -24.26
N VAL A 36 10.14 -35.20 -24.18
CA VAL A 36 11.30 -35.73 -24.94
C VAL A 36 10.97 -35.96 -26.43
N GLY A 37 9.69 -36.07 -26.79
CA GLY A 37 9.26 -36.37 -28.17
C GLY A 37 9.30 -35.19 -29.15
N ASP A 38 9.32 -33.94 -28.66
CA ASP A 38 9.20 -32.74 -29.50
C ASP A 38 10.40 -31.79 -29.35
N LYS A 39 11.20 -31.68 -30.41
CA LYS A 39 12.42 -30.84 -30.45
C LYS A 39 12.13 -29.35 -30.30
N SER A 40 10.91 -28.89 -30.55
CA SER A 40 10.52 -27.49 -30.35
C SER A 40 10.40 -27.12 -28.86
N MET A 41 10.26 -28.12 -27.99
CA MET A 41 10.03 -27.96 -26.55
C MET A 41 11.27 -28.22 -25.68
N ASP A 42 12.44 -28.44 -26.28
CA ASP A 42 13.70 -28.71 -25.55
C ASP A 42 14.05 -27.62 -24.52
N LYS A 43 13.78 -26.34 -24.84
CA LYS A 43 13.99 -25.23 -23.89
C LYS A 43 13.08 -25.34 -22.67
N VAL A 44 11.84 -25.74 -22.87
CA VAL A 44 10.86 -25.95 -21.78
C VAL A 44 11.25 -27.18 -20.96
N ARG A 45 11.70 -28.25 -21.60
CA ARG A 45 12.20 -29.45 -20.92
C ARG A 45 13.36 -29.12 -19.98
N VAL A 46 14.36 -28.36 -20.45
CA VAL A 46 15.53 -27.98 -19.64
C VAL A 46 15.13 -27.14 -18.42
N GLU A 47 14.21 -26.19 -18.57
CA GLU A 47 13.71 -25.40 -17.43
C GLU A 47 12.84 -26.25 -16.47
N TYR A 48 12.07 -27.21 -17.00
CA TYR A 48 11.28 -28.13 -16.20
C TYR A 48 12.16 -29.14 -15.42
N GLU A 49 13.24 -29.64 -16.03
CA GLU A 49 14.26 -30.47 -15.36
C GLU A 49 14.95 -29.71 -14.22
N LYS A 50 15.28 -28.42 -14.41
CA LYS A 50 15.84 -27.57 -13.35
C LYS A 50 14.85 -27.39 -12.20
N LEU A 51 13.57 -27.19 -12.49
CA LEU A 51 12.52 -27.05 -11.49
C LEU A 51 12.37 -28.33 -10.65
N ILE A 52 12.36 -29.49 -11.31
CA ILE A 52 12.29 -30.80 -10.64
C ILE A 52 13.54 -31.05 -9.79
N HIS A 53 14.73 -30.67 -10.28
CA HIS A 53 15.96 -30.81 -9.50
C HIS A 53 15.96 -29.90 -8.27
N ALA A 54 15.49 -28.66 -8.40
CA ALA A 54 15.34 -27.73 -7.28
C ALA A 54 14.31 -28.25 -6.25
N LEU A 55 13.19 -28.83 -6.71
CA LEU A 55 12.18 -29.43 -5.86
C LEU A 55 12.73 -30.66 -5.10
N LYS A 56 13.44 -31.56 -5.78
CA LYS A 56 14.13 -32.71 -5.15
C LYS A 56 15.11 -32.24 -4.07
N LYS A 57 15.93 -31.24 -4.37
CA LYS A 57 16.91 -30.67 -3.41
C LYS A 57 16.24 -30.01 -2.21
N SER A 58 15.14 -29.29 -2.43
CA SER A 58 14.34 -28.70 -1.34
C SER A 58 13.75 -29.78 -0.42
N ARG A 59 13.23 -30.86 -1.00
CA ARG A 59 12.68 -32.00 -0.23
C ARG A 59 13.73 -32.76 0.56
N GLU A 60 14.93 -32.98 -0.01
CA GLU A 60 16.04 -33.59 0.73
C GLU A 60 16.47 -32.73 1.92
N ASN A 61 16.47 -31.41 1.77
CA ASN A 61 16.76 -30.48 2.85
C ASN A 61 15.68 -30.50 3.94
N GLU A 62 14.39 -30.55 3.55
CA GLU A 62 13.27 -30.67 4.47
C GLU A 62 13.33 -31.96 5.29
N LYS A 63 13.63 -33.09 4.63
CA LYS A 63 13.81 -34.39 5.32
C LYS A 63 14.95 -34.36 6.34
N ARG A 64 16.08 -33.72 6.00
CA ARG A 64 17.21 -33.53 6.93
C ARG A 64 16.83 -32.65 8.12
N LEU A 65 16.12 -31.55 7.87
CA LEU A 65 15.63 -30.65 8.93
C LEU A 65 14.65 -31.36 9.87
N MET A 66 13.72 -32.15 9.33
CA MET A 66 12.78 -32.93 10.14
C MET A 66 13.49 -33.99 11.00
N SER A 67 14.52 -34.66 10.48
CA SER A 67 15.36 -35.57 11.28
C SER A 67 16.06 -34.82 12.43
N LYS A 68 16.65 -33.66 12.12
CA LYS A 68 17.34 -32.81 13.10
C LYS A 68 16.39 -32.34 14.20
N CYS A 69 15.17 -31.95 13.85
CA CYS A 69 14.15 -31.55 14.80
C CYS A 69 13.74 -32.71 15.72
N ARG A 70 13.62 -33.94 15.20
CA ARG A 70 13.31 -35.12 16.03
C ARG A 70 14.46 -35.46 16.99
N GLU A 71 15.70 -35.39 16.52
CA GLU A 71 16.90 -35.57 17.34
C GLU A 71 16.97 -34.54 18.48
N LEU A 72 16.83 -33.25 18.16
CA LEU A 72 16.85 -32.18 19.15
C LEU A 72 15.70 -32.31 20.16
N ASN A 73 14.51 -32.72 19.72
CA ASN A 73 13.38 -32.91 20.63
C ASN A 73 13.61 -34.10 21.59
N ALA A 74 14.23 -35.18 21.11
CA ALA A 74 14.64 -36.29 21.96
C ALA A 74 15.72 -35.89 22.98
N GLU A 75 16.69 -35.06 22.58
CA GLU A 75 17.72 -34.50 23.46
C GLU A 75 17.13 -33.55 24.52
N ILE A 76 16.16 -32.71 24.15
CA ILE A 76 15.44 -31.81 25.07
C ILE A 76 14.68 -32.62 26.12
N VAL A 77 13.98 -33.69 25.71
CA VAL A 77 13.27 -34.57 26.65
C VAL A 77 14.25 -35.29 27.57
N SER A 78 15.39 -35.75 27.05
CA SER A 78 16.45 -36.41 27.84
C SER A 78 17.12 -35.45 28.85
N THR A 79 17.37 -34.20 28.46
CA THR A 79 17.94 -33.20 29.36
C THR A 79 16.94 -32.75 30.41
N SER A 80 15.65 -32.62 30.05
CA SER A 80 14.59 -32.33 31.02
C SER A 80 14.46 -33.40 32.10
N THR A 81 14.59 -34.68 31.78
CA THR A 81 14.55 -35.75 32.79
C THR A 81 15.78 -35.76 33.69
N LYS A 82 16.97 -35.47 33.13
CA LYS A 82 18.21 -35.31 33.92
C LYS A 82 18.15 -34.12 34.87
N VAL A 83 17.61 -32.99 34.43
CA VAL A 83 17.44 -31.78 35.26
C VAL A 83 16.43 -32.05 36.39
N ALA A 84 15.33 -32.73 36.12
CA ALA A 84 14.37 -33.11 37.16
C ALA A 84 14.97 -34.05 38.21
N ALA A 85 15.83 -34.99 37.80
CA ALA A 85 16.54 -35.87 38.73
C ALA A 85 17.56 -35.11 39.59
N ALA A 86 18.32 -34.18 38.99
CA ALA A 86 19.29 -33.34 39.71
C ALA A 86 18.62 -32.40 40.72
N LEU A 87 17.47 -31.82 40.38
CA LEU A 87 16.71 -30.98 41.32
C LEU A 87 16.19 -31.78 42.52
N LYS A 88 15.80 -33.04 42.30
CA LYS A 88 15.33 -33.92 43.38
C LYS A 88 16.47 -34.32 44.33
N LEU A 89 17.64 -34.64 43.78
CA LEU A 89 18.86 -34.88 44.58
C LEU A 89 19.28 -33.63 45.37
N SER A 90 19.22 -32.44 44.76
CA SER A 90 19.55 -31.20 45.47
C SER A 90 18.60 -30.90 46.63
N GLN A 91 17.32 -31.25 46.51
CA GLN A 91 16.35 -31.12 47.62
C GLN A 91 16.63 -32.13 48.73
N GLU A 92 17.00 -33.36 48.38
CA GLU A 92 17.41 -34.40 49.35
C GLU A 92 18.71 -33.96 50.08
N ASP A 93 19.67 -33.37 49.37
CA ASP A 93 20.90 -32.82 49.94
C ASP A 93 20.62 -31.64 50.90
N GLU A 94 19.66 -30.77 50.58
CA GLU A 94 19.27 -29.67 51.47
C GLU A 94 18.64 -30.20 52.78
N THR A 95 17.88 -31.30 52.71
CA THR A 95 17.33 -31.97 53.90
C THR A 95 18.39 -32.67 54.75
N THR A 96 19.43 -33.24 54.15
CA THR A 96 20.55 -33.86 54.89
C THR A 96 21.49 -32.81 55.48
N ILE A 97 21.75 -31.70 54.76
CA ILE A 97 22.52 -30.57 55.30
C ILE A 97 21.82 -29.96 56.52
N THR A 98 20.49 -29.83 56.49
CA THR A 98 19.74 -29.30 57.63
C THR A 98 19.69 -30.27 58.82
N SER A 99 19.73 -31.59 58.61
CA SER A 99 19.87 -32.56 59.72
C SER A 99 21.29 -32.52 60.32
N LEU A 100 22.33 -32.48 59.49
CA LEU A 100 23.73 -32.41 59.92
C LEU A 100 24.04 -31.10 60.64
N LYS A 101 23.46 -29.96 60.23
CA LYS A 101 23.56 -28.69 60.96
C LYS A 101 22.96 -28.78 62.37
N ARG A 102 21.83 -29.48 62.54
CA ARG A 102 21.23 -29.72 63.87
C ARG A 102 22.08 -30.64 64.73
N GLU A 103 22.76 -31.62 64.15
CA GLU A 103 23.69 -32.48 64.87
C GLU A 103 24.97 -31.74 65.27
N LEU A 104 25.48 -30.86 64.41
CA LEU A 104 26.61 -29.99 64.71
C LEU A 104 26.31 -29.04 65.87
N ASP A 105 25.12 -28.42 65.89
CA ASP A 105 24.68 -27.57 67.00
C ASP A 105 24.55 -28.34 68.33
N LYS A 106 24.12 -29.61 68.27
CA LYS A 106 24.09 -30.49 69.45
C LYS A 106 25.51 -30.85 69.93
N ALA A 107 26.43 -31.13 69.00
CA ALA A 107 27.82 -31.41 69.33
C ALA A 107 28.52 -30.18 69.93
N TRP A 108 28.27 -28.98 69.40
CA TRP A 108 28.78 -27.73 69.96
C TRP A 108 28.28 -27.48 71.38
N LYS A 109 26.98 -27.67 71.64
CA LYS A 109 26.44 -27.59 73.01
C LYS A 109 27.03 -28.62 73.96
N MET A 110 27.39 -29.81 73.47
CA MET A 110 28.09 -30.82 74.26
C MET A 110 29.54 -30.43 74.56
N VAL A 111 30.22 -29.78 73.62
CA VAL A 111 31.58 -29.25 73.82
C VAL A 111 31.59 -28.09 74.81
N ASP A 112 30.64 -27.16 74.71
CA ASP A 112 30.49 -26.06 75.68
C ASP A 112 30.17 -26.61 77.08
N ALA A 113 29.29 -27.60 77.18
CA ALA A 113 28.99 -28.27 78.44
C ALA A 113 30.20 -29.02 79.02
N ALA A 114 31.04 -29.63 78.17
CA ALA A 114 32.28 -30.28 78.57
C ALA A 114 33.33 -29.25 79.04
N HIS A 115 33.42 -28.09 78.38
CA HIS A 115 34.35 -27.03 78.75
C HIS A 115 33.93 -26.32 80.04
N ASP A 116 32.63 -26.13 80.28
CA ASP A 116 32.11 -25.64 81.55
C ASP A 116 32.29 -26.64 82.70
N LYS A 117 32.25 -27.95 82.40
CA LYS A 117 32.58 -29.00 83.36
C LYS A 117 34.09 -29.00 83.67
N GLU A 118 34.93 -28.87 82.65
CA GLU A 118 36.39 -28.76 82.80
C GLU A 118 36.80 -27.52 83.62
N LYS A 119 36.12 -26.37 83.42
CA LYS A 119 36.33 -25.18 84.26
C LYS A 119 35.99 -25.44 85.72
N ARG A 120 34.86 -26.09 85.99
CA ARG A 120 34.46 -26.49 87.36
C ARG A 120 35.46 -27.47 87.97
N ASP A 121 35.95 -28.43 87.19
CA ASP A 121 36.96 -29.41 87.63
C ASP A 121 38.33 -28.75 87.88
N LYS A 122 38.69 -27.71 87.11
CA LYS A 122 39.90 -26.90 87.38
C LYS A 122 39.77 -26.05 88.64
N GLU A 123 38.57 -25.55 88.94
CA GLU A 123 38.27 -24.82 90.18
C GLU A 123 38.29 -25.73 91.41
N THR A 124 37.75 -26.95 91.31
CA THR A 124 37.84 -27.95 92.39
C THR A 124 39.28 -28.44 92.60
N ILE A 125 40.06 -28.66 91.54
CA ILE A 125 41.50 -28.97 91.66
C ILE A 125 42.26 -27.83 92.33
N ARG A 126 41.92 -26.56 92.04
CA ARG A 126 42.54 -25.41 92.69
C ARG A 126 42.22 -25.39 94.19
N ASN A 127 40.98 -25.68 94.58
CA ASN A 127 40.57 -25.74 95.98
C ASN A 127 41.26 -26.90 96.73
N VAL A 128 41.37 -28.08 96.11
CA VAL A 128 42.09 -29.23 96.68
C VAL A 128 43.60 -28.95 96.80
N LYS A 129 44.20 -28.19 95.87
CA LYS A 129 45.60 -27.75 95.98
C LYS A 129 45.80 -26.73 97.11
N GLU A 130 44.83 -25.87 97.39
CA GLU A 130 44.84 -24.96 98.55
C GLU A 130 44.66 -25.73 99.88
N GLU A 131 43.84 -26.77 99.91
CA GLU A 131 43.67 -27.66 101.08
C GLU A 131 44.94 -28.49 101.36
N VAL A 132 45.62 -29.01 100.32
CA VAL A 132 46.91 -29.71 100.46
C VAL A 132 48.01 -28.76 100.95
N ALA A 133 48.03 -27.51 100.48
CA ALA A 133 48.97 -26.49 100.99
C ALA A 133 48.71 -26.11 102.46
N ASN A 134 47.46 -26.18 102.91
CA ASN A 134 47.08 -25.92 104.31
C ASN A 134 47.35 -27.11 105.24
N LEU A 135 47.37 -28.34 104.73
CA LEU A 135 47.74 -29.55 105.48
C LEU A 135 49.27 -29.72 105.59
N ILE A 136 50.05 -29.35 104.57
CA ILE A 136 51.52 -29.35 104.63
C ILE A 136 52.03 -28.29 105.64
N LYS A 137 51.36 -27.13 105.74
CA LYS A 137 51.65 -26.12 106.77
C LYS A 137 51.33 -26.53 108.21
N LYS A 138 50.57 -27.62 108.44
CA LYS A 138 50.27 -28.16 109.77
C LYS A 138 51.08 -29.41 110.13
N ALA A 139 51.91 -29.93 109.22
CA ALA A 139 52.71 -31.14 109.42
C ALA A 139 54.22 -30.89 109.62
N GLU A 140 54.67 -29.63 109.63
CA GLU A 140 56.10 -29.26 109.77
C GLU A 140 56.44 -28.50 111.07
N GLN A 141 55.66 -28.73 112.14
CA GLN A 141 56.07 -28.37 113.51
C GLN A 141 55.86 -29.56 114.45
N GLN A 142 56.87 -30.41 114.53
CA GLN A 142 57.40 -31.05 115.76
C GLN A 142 58.16 -32.33 115.40
N THR A 143 59.49 -32.24 115.38
CA THR A 143 60.38 -33.39 115.58
C THR A 143 61.60 -32.97 116.41
N GLY A 144 61.87 -33.75 117.45
CA GLY A 144 63.22 -33.94 118.02
C GLY A 144 63.45 -33.49 119.47
N PHE A 145 63.24 -34.40 120.46
CA PHE A 145 64.23 -35.05 121.38
C PHE A 145 65.44 -34.23 121.94
N PRO A 146 66.26 -34.68 122.94
CA PRO A 146 66.22 -35.82 123.90
C PRO A 146 66.85 -35.53 125.32
N THR A 147 67.03 -36.60 126.15
CA THR A 147 68.25 -36.95 126.94
C THR A 147 68.35 -36.74 128.48
N ASN A 148 68.55 -37.90 129.16
CA ASN A 148 69.32 -38.30 130.36
C ASN A 148 69.18 -37.68 131.77
N GLN A 149 69.12 -38.60 132.75
CA GLN A 149 69.89 -38.79 134.02
C GLN A 149 68.97 -39.47 135.07
N GLU A 150 69.36 -40.26 136.07
CA GLU A 150 70.55 -40.99 136.57
C GLU A 150 70.01 -41.94 137.69
N GLN A 151 70.68 -43.08 137.94
CA GLN A 151 70.91 -43.80 139.23
C GLN A 151 69.69 -44.15 140.14
N SER A 152 69.55 -45.26 140.88
CA SER A 152 70.39 -46.25 141.59
C SER A 152 69.44 -47.44 141.90
N ASP A 153 69.81 -48.73 141.94
CA ASP A 153 70.65 -49.36 142.95
C ASP A 153 71.13 -50.73 142.46
N GLN A 154 72.38 -51.01 142.79
CA GLN A 154 73.07 -52.28 142.62
C GLN A 154 72.53 -53.31 143.63
N LEU A 155 72.32 -54.55 143.17
CA LEU A 155 72.79 -55.82 143.80
C LEU A 155 71.97 -57.06 143.36
N LYS A 156 71.83 -57.31 142.04
CA LYS A 156 71.57 -58.66 141.46
C LYS A 156 72.30 -58.91 140.12
N MET A 157 73.41 -58.19 139.89
CA MET A 157 74.09 -58.02 138.59
C MET A 157 75.15 -59.10 138.26
N ILE A 158 74.83 -60.39 138.41
CA ILE A 158 75.71 -61.46 137.88
C ILE A 158 74.94 -62.52 137.07
N GLU A 159 73.62 -62.68 137.25
CA GLU A 159 72.83 -63.65 136.47
C GLU A 159 72.05 -63.06 135.27
N GLU A 160 71.95 -61.73 135.16
CA GLU A 160 71.20 -61.06 134.07
C GLU A 160 72.05 -60.77 132.82
N LEU A 161 73.38 -60.63 132.98
CA LEU A 161 74.31 -60.28 131.88
C LEU A 161 74.47 -61.38 130.82
N THR A 162 74.13 -62.63 131.11
CA THR A 162 74.12 -63.73 130.13
C THR A 162 72.82 -63.78 129.33
N LYS A 163 71.69 -63.27 129.85
CA LYS A 163 70.42 -63.17 129.10
C LYS A 163 70.38 -61.93 128.18
N GLU A 164 70.96 -60.81 128.60
CA GLU A 164 71.04 -59.60 127.77
C GLU A 164 71.87 -59.79 126.49
N LYS A 165 72.94 -60.60 126.53
CA LYS A 165 73.75 -60.90 125.34
C LYS A 165 72.96 -61.69 124.29
N ASP A 166 72.16 -62.66 124.71
CA ASP A 166 71.36 -63.49 123.80
C ASP A 166 70.15 -62.70 123.27
N GLN A 167 69.54 -61.82 124.08
CA GLN A 167 68.48 -60.89 123.66
C GLN A 167 68.99 -59.89 122.61
N LEU A 168 70.17 -59.29 122.82
CA LEU A 168 70.74 -58.32 121.88
C LEU A 168 71.16 -58.96 120.54
N LEU A 169 71.55 -60.24 120.53
CA LEU A 169 71.79 -60.98 119.29
C LEU A 169 70.48 -61.26 118.53
N THR A 170 69.40 -61.62 119.23
CA THR A 170 68.07 -61.79 118.60
C THR A 170 67.50 -60.47 118.11
N ASP A 171 67.74 -59.37 118.82
CA ASP A 171 67.30 -58.03 118.41
C ASP A 171 68.10 -57.51 117.21
N VAL A 172 69.40 -57.79 117.11
CA VAL A 172 70.21 -57.47 115.93
C VAL A 172 69.79 -58.29 114.71
N GLU A 173 69.46 -59.58 114.89
CA GLU A 173 68.91 -60.40 113.80
C GLU A 173 67.52 -59.90 113.37
N GLY A 174 66.64 -59.56 114.32
CA GLY A 174 65.33 -58.98 114.04
C GLY A 174 65.40 -57.60 113.37
N LEU A 175 66.37 -56.76 113.74
CA LEU A 175 66.61 -55.47 113.09
C LEU A 175 67.24 -55.63 111.70
N ARG A 176 68.12 -56.61 111.49
CA ARG A 176 68.63 -56.95 110.15
C ARG A 176 67.52 -57.48 109.25
N GLU A 177 66.62 -58.30 109.77
CA GLU A 177 65.50 -58.82 109.00
C GLU A 177 64.47 -57.72 108.66
N LYS A 178 64.19 -56.81 109.60
CA LYS A 178 63.39 -55.60 109.35
C LYS A 178 64.07 -54.65 108.35
N PHE A 179 65.38 -54.47 108.43
CA PHE A 179 66.15 -53.65 107.50
C PHE A 179 66.15 -54.25 106.09
N ASN A 180 66.32 -55.57 105.97
CA ASN A 180 66.25 -56.27 104.69
C ASN A 180 64.84 -56.19 104.08
N LYS A 181 63.78 -56.33 104.90
CA LYS A 181 62.39 -56.13 104.45
C LYS A 181 62.16 -54.68 104.00
N ALA A 182 62.63 -53.69 104.76
CA ALA A 182 62.53 -52.27 104.40
C ALA A 182 63.28 -51.94 103.11
N THR A 183 64.49 -52.50 102.93
CA THR A 183 65.31 -52.30 101.73
C THR A 183 64.67 -52.96 100.50
N ALA A 184 64.10 -54.15 100.66
CA ALA A 184 63.33 -54.81 99.60
C ALA A 184 62.07 -54.03 99.21
N THR A 185 61.32 -53.51 100.20
CA THR A 185 60.17 -52.65 99.91
C THR A 185 60.57 -51.33 99.25
N GLN A 186 61.73 -50.76 99.61
CA GLN A 186 62.23 -49.54 99.00
C GLN A 186 62.66 -49.76 97.55
N GLN A 187 63.38 -50.85 97.26
CA GLN A 187 63.72 -51.22 95.88
C GLN A 187 62.47 -51.50 95.03
N GLN A 188 61.42 -52.09 95.62
CA GLN A 188 60.17 -52.34 94.92
C GLN A 188 59.39 -51.05 94.63
N ILE A 189 59.39 -50.09 95.55
CA ILE A 189 58.78 -48.76 95.34
C ILE A 189 59.60 -47.95 94.32
N GLU A 190 60.92 -48.02 94.35
CA GLU A 190 61.80 -47.36 93.38
C GLU A 190 61.58 -47.94 91.97
N ALA A 191 61.48 -49.26 91.83
CA ALA A 191 61.14 -49.90 90.55
C ALA A 191 59.74 -49.51 90.04
N GLN A 192 58.74 -49.39 90.93
CA GLN A 192 57.40 -48.92 90.57
C GLN A 192 57.39 -47.43 90.18
N ARG A 193 58.19 -46.60 90.85
CA ARG A 193 58.36 -45.18 90.52
C ARG A 193 59.00 -45.04 89.14
N ASP A 194 60.03 -45.82 88.85
CA ASP A 194 60.74 -45.74 87.58
C ASP A 194 59.86 -46.24 86.42
N SER A 195 59.06 -47.30 86.63
CA SER A 195 58.08 -47.74 85.61
C SER A 195 56.95 -46.73 85.39
N ALA A 196 56.52 -46.04 86.45
CA ALA A 196 55.54 -44.95 86.35
C ALA A 196 56.13 -43.73 85.62
N LEU A 197 57.40 -43.40 85.84
CA LEU A 197 58.11 -42.33 85.13
C LEU A 197 58.28 -42.65 83.64
N GLU A 198 58.63 -43.90 83.29
CA GLU A 198 58.64 -44.34 81.89
C GLU A 198 57.26 -44.25 81.25
N SER A 199 56.20 -44.67 81.96
CA SER A 199 54.82 -44.57 81.46
C SER A 199 54.38 -43.11 81.27
N ILE A 200 54.75 -42.21 82.18
CA ILE A 200 54.49 -40.77 82.04
C ILE A 200 55.24 -40.20 80.84
N SER A 201 56.50 -40.59 80.63
CA SER A 201 57.29 -40.14 79.47
C SER A 201 56.68 -40.64 78.15
N GLN A 202 56.20 -41.89 78.11
CA GLN A 202 55.52 -42.45 76.93
C GLN A 202 54.22 -41.70 76.65
N LEU A 203 53.39 -41.48 77.66
CA LEU A 203 52.14 -40.73 77.53
C LEU A 203 52.39 -39.27 77.11
N GLN A 204 53.43 -38.61 77.63
CA GLN A 204 53.81 -37.26 77.18
C GLN A 204 54.21 -37.24 75.70
N GLN A 205 54.92 -38.27 75.23
CA GLN A 205 55.32 -38.38 73.83
C GLN A 205 54.10 -38.64 72.92
N GLU A 206 53.17 -39.50 73.34
CA GLU A 206 51.91 -39.74 72.63
C GLU A 206 51.03 -38.48 72.59
N LEU A 207 50.95 -37.73 73.70
CA LEU A 207 50.18 -36.49 73.78
C LEU A 207 50.77 -35.41 72.86
N GLN A 208 52.11 -35.34 72.74
CA GLN A 208 52.78 -34.46 71.79
C GLN A 208 52.49 -34.85 70.32
N VAL A 209 52.44 -36.15 70.01
CA VAL A 209 52.09 -36.65 68.66
C VAL A 209 50.64 -36.31 68.32
N GLN A 210 49.71 -36.60 69.22
CA GLN A 210 48.29 -36.28 69.10
C GLN A 210 48.08 -34.77 68.92
N GLN A 211 48.80 -33.94 69.67
CA GLN A 211 48.70 -32.48 69.55
C GLN A 211 49.22 -31.94 68.22
N ASN A 212 50.28 -32.56 67.67
CA ASN A 212 50.77 -32.27 66.33
C ASN A 212 49.76 -32.72 65.24
N GLU A 213 49.11 -33.88 65.41
CA GLU A 213 48.06 -34.35 64.50
C GLU A 213 46.84 -33.43 64.51
N ILE A 214 46.35 -33.03 65.69
CA ILE A 214 45.26 -32.05 65.84
C ILE A 214 45.61 -30.73 65.15
N SER A 215 46.85 -30.24 65.28
CA SER A 215 47.27 -29.01 64.61
C SER A 215 47.31 -29.13 63.08
N ARG A 216 47.63 -30.32 62.53
CA ARG A 216 47.62 -30.59 61.09
C ARG A 216 46.19 -30.70 60.56
N GLU A 217 45.35 -31.47 61.26
CA GLU A 217 43.91 -31.60 61.00
C GLU A 217 43.23 -30.22 61.00
N MET A 218 43.52 -29.37 61.99
CA MET A 218 42.96 -28.02 62.09
C MET A 218 43.39 -27.12 60.91
N ARG A 219 44.65 -27.20 60.48
CA ARG A 219 45.12 -26.47 59.28
C ARG A 219 44.50 -27.00 58.00
N LEU A 220 44.24 -28.31 57.91
CA LEU A 220 43.56 -28.92 56.78
C LEU A 220 42.09 -28.47 56.73
N LYS A 221 41.42 -28.49 57.88
CA LYS A 221 40.06 -27.96 58.04
C LYS A 221 39.98 -26.49 57.62
N ASP A 222 40.89 -25.64 58.10
CA ASP A 222 40.88 -24.21 57.74
C ASP A 222 41.11 -23.96 56.24
N LYS A 223 41.88 -24.84 55.56
CA LYS A 223 42.04 -24.79 54.10
C LYS A 223 40.77 -25.22 53.39
N LEU A 224 40.17 -26.34 53.80
CA LEU A 224 38.93 -26.84 53.23
C LEU A 224 37.76 -25.87 53.47
N ASP A 225 37.66 -25.24 54.65
CA ASP A 225 36.65 -24.22 54.95
C ASP A 225 36.81 -22.98 54.07
N LYS A 226 38.05 -22.60 53.70
CA LYS A 226 38.30 -21.51 52.74
C LYS A 226 37.93 -21.91 51.32
N GLU A 227 38.25 -23.13 50.89
CA GLU A 227 37.87 -23.65 49.58
C GLU A 227 36.35 -23.78 49.44
N VAL A 228 35.66 -24.28 50.47
CA VAL A 228 34.19 -24.37 50.48
C VAL A 228 33.56 -22.98 50.42
N LYS A 229 34.08 -22.00 51.17
CA LYS A 229 33.59 -20.61 51.08
C LYS A 229 33.82 -20.01 49.69
N GLN A 230 34.99 -20.25 49.10
CA GLN A 230 35.29 -19.75 47.76
C GLN A 230 34.38 -20.38 46.71
N LEU A 231 34.20 -21.72 46.75
CA LEU A 231 33.27 -22.43 45.87
C LEU A 231 31.82 -21.97 46.05
N HIS A 232 31.43 -21.60 47.28
CA HIS A 232 30.10 -21.06 47.53
C HIS A 232 29.91 -19.68 46.88
N VAL A 233 30.90 -18.79 47.01
CA VAL A 233 30.89 -17.47 46.34
C VAL A 233 30.89 -17.64 44.81
N ASP A 234 31.69 -18.55 44.28
CA ASP A 234 31.74 -18.83 42.84
C ASP A 234 30.40 -19.41 42.35
N MET A 235 29.77 -20.30 43.12
CA MET A 235 28.44 -20.84 42.83
C MET A 235 27.36 -19.75 42.85
N GLU A 236 27.37 -18.85 43.83
CA GLU A 236 26.45 -17.71 43.89
C GLU A 236 26.64 -16.76 42.71
N ALA A 237 27.88 -16.48 42.32
CA ALA A 237 28.20 -15.69 41.13
C ALA A 237 27.66 -16.35 39.86
N LYS A 238 27.87 -17.67 39.69
CA LYS A 238 27.34 -18.43 38.55
C LYS A 238 25.82 -18.52 38.55
N MET A 239 25.16 -18.62 39.71
CA MET A 239 23.71 -18.50 39.80
C MET A 239 23.23 -17.11 39.37
N GLY A 240 23.95 -16.05 39.73
CA GLY A 240 23.69 -14.69 39.27
C GLY A 240 23.76 -14.59 37.74
N ASP A 241 24.82 -15.11 37.14
CA ASP A 241 25.00 -15.16 35.68
C ASP A 241 23.87 -15.94 34.99
N ILE A 242 23.48 -17.10 35.53
CA ILE A 242 22.38 -17.92 35.00
C ILE A 242 21.04 -17.16 35.06
N LYS A 243 20.77 -16.45 36.17
CA LYS A 243 19.55 -15.62 36.29
C LYS A 243 19.56 -14.46 35.29
N ALA A 244 20.70 -13.81 35.09
CA ALA A 244 20.85 -12.73 34.13
C ALA A 244 20.66 -13.23 32.68
N LEU A 245 21.25 -14.37 32.33
CA LEU A 245 21.09 -15.01 31.02
C LEU A 245 19.66 -15.49 30.77
N ASN A 246 18.98 -16.05 31.79
CA ASN A 246 17.58 -16.43 31.67
C ASN A 246 16.67 -15.22 31.42
N LEU A 247 16.89 -14.12 32.14
CA LEU A 247 16.15 -12.87 31.93
C LEU A 247 16.40 -12.29 30.53
N GLN A 248 17.63 -12.37 30.04
CA GLN A 248 17.98 -11.95 28.68
C GLN A 248 17.32 -12.86 27.63
N GLY A 249 17.27 -14.17 27.87
CA GLY A 249 16.58 -15.13 27.00
C GLY A 249 15.07 -14.98 26.98
N GLU A 250 14.45 -14.54 28.09
CA GLU A 250 13.03 -14.19 28.13
C GLU A 250 12.74 -12.92 27.33
N ARG A 251 13.54 -11.86 27.52
CA ARG A 251 13.42 -10.61 26.73
C ARG A 251 13.60 -10.87 25.23
N ALA A 252 14.59 -11.69 24.86
CA ALA A 252 14.80 -12.07 23.46
C ALA A 252 13.62 -12.87 22.88
N ARG A 253 12.98 -13.74 23.68
CA ARG A 253 11.76 -14.46 23.28
C ARG A 253 10.57 -13.52 23.09
N GLU A 254 10.38 -12.54 23.97
CA GLU A 254 9.33 -11.52 23.83
C GLU A 254 9.56 -10.63 22.60
N GLU A 255 10.79 -10.21 22.34
CA GLU A 255 11.15 -9.48 21.11
C GLU A 255 10.94 -10.33 19.86
N GLN A 256 11.32 -11.61 19.88
CA GLN A 256 11.07 -12.53 18.78
C GLN A 256 9.57 -12.67 18.50
N GLN A 257 8.73 -12.87 19.52
CA GLN A 257 7.28 -12.98 19.35
C GLN A 257 6.66 -11.69 18.79
N ARG A 258 7.14 -10.52 19.26
CA ARG A 258 6.72 -9.22 18.74
C ARG A 258 7.10 -9.05 17.27
N LEU A 259 8.33 -9.41 16.90
CA LEU A 259 8.80 -9.36 15.51
C LEU A 259 8.02 -10.34 14.63
N GLU A 260 7.71 -11.55 15.10
CA GLU A 260 6.88 -12.53 14.37
C GLU A 260 5.45 -12.03 14.14
N GLN A 261 4.84 -11.34 15.11
CA GLN A 261 3.55 -10.67 14.93
C GLN A 261 3.62 -9.56 13.88
N GLN A 262 4.62 -8.68 13.95
CA GLN A 262 4.83 -7.63 12.96
C GLN A 262 5.05 -8.21 11.55
N LEU A 263 5.77 -9.34 11.45
CA LEU A 263 6.01 -10.01 10.17
C LEU A 263 4.73 -10.64 9.60
N LYS A 264 3.84 -11.17 10.45
CA LYS A 264 2.49 -11.62 10.03
C LYS A 264 1.63 -10.45 9.55
N GLU A 265 1.62 -9.34 10.26
CA GLU A 265 0.86 -8.14 9.86
C GLU A 265 1.37 -7.58 8.52
N LEU A 266 2.69 -7.50 8.35
CA LEU A 266 3.32 -7.08 7.10
C LEU A 266 2.99 -8.03 5.94
N LYS A 267 2.96 -9.36 6.16
CA LYS A 267 2.53 -10.32 5.14
C LYS A 267 1.07 -10.12 4.72
N ILE A 268 0.17 -9.92 5.66
CA ILE A 268 -1.25 -9.65 5.37
C ILE A 268 -1.41 -8.33 4.60
N MET A 269 -0.68 -7.28 4.98
CA MET A 269 -0.67 -6.01 4.27
C MET A 269 -0.10 -6.14 2.85
N ASN A 270 0.96 -6.92 2.68
CA ASN A 270 1.56 -7.17 1.37
C ASN A 270 0.60 -7.96 0.47
N GLU A 271 -0.07 -8.99 0.98
CA GLU A 271 -1.10 -9.74 0.24
C GLU A 271 -2.32 -8.90 -0.16
N ARG A 272 -2.72 -7.93 0.67
CA ARG A 272 -3.76 -6.95 0.31
C ARG A 272 -3.27 -6.02 -0.79
N SER A 273 -2.06 -5.51 -0.65
CA SER A 273 -1.45 -4.60 -1.62
C SER A 273 -1.24 -5.27 -2.98
N THR A 274 -0.79 -6.53 -3.02
CA THR A 274 -0.66 -7.29 -4.28
C THR A 274 -2.01 -7.55 -4.93
N LYS A 275 -3.06 -7.89 -4.17
CA LYS A 275 -4.43 -8.02 -4.71
C LYS A 275 -4.97 -6.71 -5.28
N GLU A 276 -4.72 -5.59 -4.61
CA GLU A 276 -5.09 -4.26 -5.12
C GLU A 276 -4.31 -3.92 -6.40
N LEU A 277 -3.03 -4.28 -6.45
CA LEU A 277 -2.17 -4.07 -7.62
C LEU A 277 -2.63 -4.91 -8.81
N GLU A 278 -2.97 -6.19 -8.61
CA GLU A 278 -3.58 -7.06 -9.63
C GLU A 278 -4.91 -6.49 -10.14
N GLN A 279 -5.78 -6.01 -9.25
CA GLN A 279 -7.04 -5.37 -9.65
C GLN A 279 -6.81 -4.09 -10.47
N MET A 280 -5.83 -3.27 -10.08
CA MET A 280 -5.46 -2.06 -10.83
C MET A 280 -4.83 -2.40 -12.18
N GLN A 281 -4.05 -3.48 -12.26
CA GLN A 281 -3.45 -3.97 -13.49
C GLN A 281 -4.52 -4.48 -14.48
N VAL A 282 -5.54 -5.19 -13.99
CA VAL A 282 -6.70 -5.60 -14.81
C VAL A 282 -7.53 -4.40 -15.29
N LYS A 283 -7.67 -3.35 -14.46
CA LYS A 283 -8.34 -2.11 -14.90
C LYS A 283 -7.51 -1.37 -15.95
N ASN A 284 -6.19 -1.33 -15.77
CA ASN A 284 -5.29 -0.64 -16.69
C ASN A 284 -5.27 -1.33 -18.06
N THR A 285 -5.22 -2.67 -18.11
CA THR A 285 -5.30 -3.40 -19.38
C THR A 285 -6.63 -3.18 -20.11
N LYS A 286 -7.76 -3.10 -19.39
CA LYS A 286 -9.05 -2.73 -19.99
C LYS A 286 -9.06 -1.31 -20.54
N LEU A 287 -8.58 -0.33 -19.78
CA LEU A 287 -8.49 1.06 -20.23
C LEU A 287 -7.54 1.21 -21.42
N GLN A 288 -6.47 0.43 -21.47
CA GLN A 288 -5.53 0.42 -22.59
C GLN A 288 -6.18 -0.16 -23.86
N GLN A 289 -6.94 -1.24 -23.75
CA GLN A 289 -7.74 -1.78 -24.85
C GLN A 289 -8.81 -0.79 -25.34
N GLU A 290 -9.49 -0.08 -24.42
CA GLU A 290 -10.45 0.97 -24.77
C GLU A 290 -9.77 2.15 -25.47
N CYS A 291 -8.56 2.56 -25.03
CA CYS A 291 -7.77 3.60 -25.69
C CYS A 291 -7.34 3.20 -27.10
N GLU A 292 -6.88 1.95 -27.30
CA GLU A 292 -6.53 1.41 -28.61
C GLU A 292 -7.74 1.38 -29.55
N GLN A 293 -8.90 0.96 -29.05
CA GLN A 293 -10.16 0.99 -29.80
C GLN A 293 -10.55 2.42 -30.18
N LEU A 294 -10.52 3.36 -29.24
CA LEU A 294 -10.82 4.77 -29.52
C LEU A 294 -9.84 5.40 -30.50
N SER A 295 -8.55 5.03 -30.43
CA SER A 295 -7.54 5.45 -31.39
C SER A 295 -7.85 4.96 -32.80
N SER A 296 -8.23 3.68 -32.94
CA SER A 296 -8.63 3.11 -34.23
C SER A 296 -9.87 3.79 -34.83
N VAL A 297 -10.84 4.15 -34.00
CA VAL A 297 -12.05 4.89 -34.42
C VAL A 297 -11.67 6.32 -34.83
N LYS A 298 -10.78 6.98 -34.10
CA LYS A 298 -10.27 8.31 -34.43
C LYS A 298 -9.53 8.32 -35.77
N GLU A 299 -8.67 7.34 -36.03
CA GLU A 299 -7.98 7.21 -37.32
C GLU A 299 -8.96 7.02 -38.47
N ARG A 300 -9.98 6.17 -38.29
CA ARG A 300 -11.05 5.97 -39.29
C ARG A 300 -11.81 7.25 -39.59
N LEU A 301 -12.24 7.98 -38.56
CA LEU A 301 -12.95 9.26 -38.70
C LEU A 301 -12.07 10.35 -39.32
N SER A 302 -10.77 10.34 -39.03
CA SER A 302 -9.80 11.25 -39.66
C SER A 302 -9.68 11.00 -41.17
N LEU A 303 -9.62 9.72 -41.57
CA LEU A 303 -9.57 9.32 -42.98
C LEU A 303 -10.86 9.72 -43.72
N GLU A 304 -12.02 9.52 -43.08
CA GLU A 304 -13.33 9.91 -43.62
C GLU A 304 -13.45 11.44 -43.76
N ASN A 305 -12.98 12.20 -42.78
CA ASN A 305 -12.92 13.67 -42.88
C ASN A 305 -11.99 14.14 -44.01
N GLN A 306 -10.88 13.45 -44.23
CA GLN A 306 -9.94 13.78 -45.31
C GLN A 306 -10.54 13.47 -46.69
N GLN A 307 -11.34 12.41 -46.81
CA GLN A 307 -12.11 12.11 -48.01
C GLN A 307 -13.17 13.18 -48.27
N ASN A 308 -13.96 13.56 -47.25
CA ASN A 308 -15.00 14.58 -47.37
C ASN A 308 -14.43 15.96 -47.73
N THR A 309 -13.26 16.33 -47.19
CA THR A 309 -12.59 17.60 -47.56
C THR A 309 -12.08 17.60 -49.00
N ASN A 310 -11.63 16.46 -49.52
CA ASN A 310 -11.26 16.34 -50.93
C ASN A 310 -12.49 16.44 -51.85
N GLU A 311 -13.61 15.82 -51.47
CA GLU A 311 -14.88 15.97 -52.21
C GLU A 311 -15.38 17.42 -52.23
N LEU A 312 -15.27 18.12 -51.09
CA LEU A 312 -15.62 19.55 -50.99
C LEU A 312 -14.77 20.41 -51.93
N LYS A 313 -13.46 20.18 -52.01
CA LYS A 313 -12.57 20.89 -52.93
C LYS A 313 -12.95 20.68 -54.40
N MET A 314 -13.26 19.44 -54.79
CA MET A 314 -13.73 19.15 -56.15
C MET A 314 -15.04 19.92 -56.48
N ARG A 315 -15.97 20.00 -55.52
CA ARG A 315 -17.21 20.77 -55.70
C ARG A 315 -16.99 22.28 -55.74
N GLU A 316 -16.04 22.81 -54.97
CA GLU A 316 -15.65 24.21 -55.04
C GLU A 316 -15.02 24.58 -56.39
N GLU A 317 -14.21 23.68 -56.97
CA GLU A 317 -13.64 23.83 -58.31
C GLU A 317 -14.73 23.82 -59.40
N GLU A 318 -15.71 22.92 -59.30
CA GLU A 318 -16.89 22.90 -60.20
C GLU A 318 -17.69 24.21 -60.12
N VAL A 319 -17.92 24.73 -58.91
CA VAL A 319 -18.62 26.01 -58.72
C VAL A 319 -17.80 27.18 -59.28
N SER A 320 -16.47 27.15 -59.17
CA SER A 320 -15.58 28.14 -59.76
C SER A 320 -15.66 28.15 -61.29
N GLN A 321 -15.69 26.96 -61.93
CA GLN A 321 -15.87 26.83 -63.39
C GLN A 321 -17.22 27.40 -63.84
N MET A 322 -18.31 27.06 -63.13
CA MET A 322 -19.65 27.59 -63.40
C MET A 322 -19.69 29.13 -63.30
N ARG A 323 -19.00 29.72 -62.32
CA ARG A 323 -18.89 31.19 -62.18
C ARG A 323 -18.16 31.83 -63.37
N GLN A 324 -17.12 31.18 -63.91
CA GLN A 324 -16.42 31.67 -65.10
C GLN A 324 -17.29 31.61 -66.36
N GLU A 325 -18.14 30.59 -66.49
CA GLU A 325 -19.11 30.50 -67.60
C GLU A 325 -20.19 31.58 -67.52
N ILE A 326 -20.71 31.86 -66.32
CA ILE A 326 -21.65 32.97 -66.08
C ILE A 326 -21.01 34.32 -66.46
N ALA A 327 -19.74 34.54 -66.12
CA ALA A 327 -19.02 35.76 -66.49
C ALA A 327 -18.86 35.92 -68.02
N LYS A 328 -18.64 34.83 -68.76
CA LYS A 328 -18.60 34.84 -70.24
C LYS A 328 -19.96 35.17 -70.86
N GLN A 329 -21.03 34.56 -70.35
CA GLN A 329 -22.41 34.83 -70.75
C GLN A 329 -22.80 36.29 -70.53
N THR A 330 -22.39 36.87 -69.39
CA THR A 330 -22.68 38.27 -69.04
C THR A 330 -22.01 39.25 -70.01
N LYS A 331 -20.75 39.02 -70.39
CA LYS A 331 -20.05 39.84 -71.40
C LYS A 331 -20.70 39.78 -72.79
N MET A 332 -21.26 38.63 -73.16
CA MET A 332 -21.98 38.47 -74.43
C MET A 332 -23.30 39.24 -74.44
N ARG A 333 -23.98 39.34 -73.29
CA ARG A 333 -25.19 40.17 -73.12
C ARG A 333 -24.91 41.67 -73.30
N GLU A 334 -23.81 42.16 -72.75
CA GLU A 334 -23.39 43.57 -72.85
C GLU A 334 -23.06 44.00 -74.29
N ALA A 335 -22.49 43.10 -75.09
CA ALA A 335 -22.19 43.36 -76.51
C ALA A 335 -23.45 43.50 -77.38
N ILE A 336 -24.52 42.77 -77.06
CA ILE A 336 -25.82 42.87 -77.75
C ILE A 336 -26.54 44.17 -77.37
N GLN A 337 -26.39 44.60 -76.11
CA GLN A 337 -27.02 45.81 -75.59
C GLN A 337 -26.47 47.10 -76.23
N LYS A 338 -25.18 47.13 -76.59
CA LYS A 338 -24.56 48.26 -77.33
C LYS A 338 -25.06 48.41 -78.77
N LYS A 339 -25.50 47.33 -79.42
CA LYS A 339 -26.08 47.40 -80.78
C LYS A 339 -27.52 47.92 -80.79
N LEU A 340 -28.22 47.80 -79.66
CA LEU A 340 -29.59 48.26 -79.52
C LEU A 340 -29.67 49.79 -79.37
N HIS A 341 -28.73 50.40 -78.65
CA HIS A 341 -28.65 51.85 -78.46
C HIS A 341 -28.44 52.66 -79.75
N GLN A 342 -27.67 52.16 -80.73
CA GLN A 342 -27.47 52.87 -82.00
C GLN A 342 -28.74 52.99 -82.86
N MET A 343 -29.73 52.12 -82.66
CA MET A 343 -31.02 52.17 -83.36
C MET A 343 -32.02 53.11 -82.66
N GLU A 344 -31.77 53.46 -81.39
CA GLU A 344 -32.64 54.33 -80.59
C GLU A 344 -32.36 55.82 -80.86
N ASP A 345 -31.12 56.20 -81.21
CA ASP A 345 -30.71 57.59 -81.46
C ASP A 345 -31.36 58.22 -82.72
N GLN A 346 -31.68 57.44 -83.75
CA GLN A 346 -32.32 57.95 -84.99
C GLN A 346 -33.82 58.25 -84.85
N LYS A 347 -34.44 57.79 -83.75
CA LYS A 347 -35.85 58.01 -83.45
C LYS A 347 -36.07 59.27 -82.60
N ALA A 348 -35.03 59.76 -81.92
CA ALA A 348 -35.11 60.82 -80.91
C ALA A 348 -35.33 62.24 -81.49
N ASP A 349 -34.95 62.52 -82.73
CA ASP A 349 -35.02 63.87 -83.30
C ASP A 349 -36.45 64.36 -83.64
N VAL A 350 -37.43 63.44 -83.79
CA VAL A 350 -38.81 63.80 -84.18
C VAL A 350 -39.73 64.03 -82.95
N ASP A 351 -39.38 63.52 -81.77
CA ASP A 351 -40.23 63.58 -80.56
C ASP A 351 -39.94 64.80 -79.64
N VAL A 352 -38.84 65.53 -79.85
CA VAL A 352 -38.37 66.64 -78.98
C VAL A 352 -39.29 67.87 -78.97
N GLN A 353 -40.12 68.10 -80.01
CA GLN A 353 -40.98 69.29 -80.07
C GLN A 353 -42.32 69.15 -79.33
N LYS A 354 -42.68 67.95 -78.86
CA LYS A 354 -44.00 67.68 -78.26
C LYS A 354 -43.98 67.50 -76.73
N GLU A 355 -42.83 67.16 -76.15
CA GLU A 355 -42.64 66.82 -74.72
C GLU A 355 -42.38 68.02 -73.79
N THR A 356 -41.92 69.17 -74.32
CA THR A 356 -41.54 70.36 -73.52
C THR A 356 -42.69 70.99 -72.73
N LEU A 357 -43.95 70.83 -73.18
CA LEU A 357 -45.12 71.39 -72.49
C LEU A 357 -45.78 70.43 -71.48
N LYS A 358 -45.31 69.17 -71.35
CA LYS A 358 -45.84 68.19 -70.39
C LYS A 358 -44.94 67.92 -69.18
N ALA A 359 -43.65 68.26 -69.24
CA ALA A 359 -42.65 67.94 -68.22
C ALA A 359 -42.69 68.79 -66.92
N GLN A 360 -43.41 69.91 -66.88
CA GLN A 360 -43.45 70.79 -65.69
C GLN A 360 -44.39 70.29 -64.57
N ILE A 361 -45.34 69.41 -64.87
CA ILE A 361 -46.34 68.94 -63.88
C ILE A 361 -45.89 67.64 -63.18
N ALA A 362 -45.12 66.77 -63.84
CA ALA A 362 -44.67 65.49 -63.29
C ALA A 362 -43.46 65.58 -62.31
N GLY A 363 -42.75 66.72 -62.27
CA GLY A 363 -41.59 66.92 -61.39
C GLY A 363 -41.95 66.99 -59.90
N LEU A 364 -43.06 67.65 -59.56
CA LEU A 364 -43.46 67.85 -58.16
C LEU A 364 -44.03 66.59 -57.49
N GLU A 365 -44.55 65.63 -58.28
CA GLU A 365 -45.09 64.37 -57.76
C GLU A 365 -43.99 63.35 -57.40
N LYS A 366 -42.82 63.41 -58.07
CA LYS A 366 -41.68 62.50 -57.85
C LYS A 366 -40.88 62.84 -56.58
N ASP A 367 -40.80 64.11 -56.24
CA ASP A 367 -40.07 64.57 -55.04
C ASP A 367 -40.79 64.14 -53.75
N LEU A 368 -42.14 64.14 -53.74
CA LEU A 368 -42.96 63.67 -52.62
C LEU A 368 -42.77 62.16 -52.35
N GLU A 369 -42.68 61.34 -53.40
CA GLU A 369 -42.49 59.88 -53.28
C GLU A 369 -41.08 59.52 -52.80
N SER A 370 -40.06 60.31 -53.19
CA SER A 370 -38.68 60.12 -52.72
C SER A 370 -38.53 60.43 -51.22
N SER A 371 -39.21 61.48 -50.73
CA SER A 371 -39.21 61.85 -49.31
C SER A 371 -39.95 60.82 -48.43
N GLN A 372 -40.99 60.16 -48.95
CA GLN A 372 -41.68 59.08 -48.22
C GLN A 372 -40.81 57.82 -48.12
N LYS A 373 -40.08 57.44 -49.18
CA LYS A 373 -39.14 56.32 -49.14
C LYS A 373 -37.96 56.56 -48.19
N GLN A 374 -37.50 57.80 -48.07
CA GLN A 374 -36.46 58.17 -47.10
C GLN A 374 -36.97 58.05 -45.65
N VAL A 375 -38.19 58.50 -45.35
CA VAL A 375 -38.80 58.36 -44.01
C VAL A 375 -39.01 56.88 -43.62
N GLU A 376 -39.33 56.00 -44.58
CA GLU A 376 -39.41 54.56 -44.32
C GLU A 376 -38.05 53.90 -44.09
N ALA A 377 -37.01 54.37 -44.78
CA ALA A 377 -35.64 53.92 -44.56
C ALA A 377 -35.12 54.37 -43.18
N ASP A 378 -35.37 55.63 -42.82
CA ASP A 378 -34.99 56.19 -41.52
C ASP A 378 -35.72 55.49 -40.37
N LYS A 379 -37.00 55.15 -40.54
CA LYS A 379 -37.77 54.34 -39.57
C LYS A 379 -37.14 52.98 -39.34
N LYS A 380 -36.76 52.27 -40.41
CA LYS A 380 -36.07 50.96 -40.31
C LYS A 380 -34.72 51.09 -39.62
N ALA A 381 -33.96 52.14 -39.91
CA ALA A 381 -32.68 52.41 -39.24
C ALA A 381 -32.88 52.71 -37.74
N THR A 382 -33.90 53.49 -37.36
CA THR A 382 -34.23 53.69 -35.93
C THR A 382 -34.66 52.41 -35.23
N ASP A 383 -35.45 51.55 -35.89
CA ASP A 383 -35.87 50.26 -35.31
C ASP A 383 -34.69 49.30 -35.13
N GLU A 384 -33.72 49.32 -36.05
CA GLU A 384 -32.47 48.57 -35.93
C GLU A 384 -31.62 49.09 -34.76
N LEU A 385 -31.46 50.41 -34.63
CA LEU A 385 -30.74 51.03 -33.51
C LEU A 385 -31.42 50.76 -32.16
N ILE A 386 -32.75 50.71 -32.09
CA ILE A 386 -33.49 50.34 -30.87
C ILE A 386 -33.23 48.88 -30.51
N ARG A 387 -33.21 47.98 -31.50
CA ARG A 387 -32.89 46.56 -31.27
C ARG A 387 -31.44 46.37 -30.82
N GLU A 388 -30.50 47.09 -31.42
CA GLU A 388 -29.09 47.07 -31.01
C GLU A 388 -28.92 47.60 -29.59
N ARG A 389 -29.57 48.72 -29.24
CA ARG A 389 -29.62 49.24 -27.87
C ARG A 389 -30.16 48.21 -26.89
N ASP A 390 -31.24 47.52 -27.22
CA ASP A 390 -31.86 46.52 -26.32
C ASP A 390 -31.00 45.27 -26.14
N ILE A 391 -30.31 44.84 -27.20
CA ILE A 391 -29.33 43.74 -27.13
C ILE A 391 -28.13 44.17 -26.28
N LEU A 392 -27.60 45.37 -26.50
CA LEU A 392 -26.49 45.92 -25.72
C LEU A 392 -26.86 46.09 -24.25
N ASN A 393 -28.06 46.58 -23.95
CA ASN A 393 -28.54 46.74 -22.57
C ASN A 393 -28.72 45.37 -21.88
N LYS A 394 -29.28 44.37 -22.58
CA LYS A 394 -29.34 42.99 -22.05
C LYS A 394 -27.96 42.39 -21.81
N ASN A 395 -27.00 42.62 -22.71
CA ASN A 395 -25.63 42.15 -22.56
C ASN A 395 -24.91 42.87 -21.41
N MET A 396 -25.14 44.17 -21.23
CA MET A 396 -24.62 44.96 -20.10
C MET A 396 -25.15 44.44 -18.77
N ILE A 397 -26.45 44.14 -18.66
CA ILE A 397 -27.05 43.58 -17.43
C ILE A 397 -26.48 42.19 -17.13
N LYS A 398 -26.34 41.32 -18.15
CA LYS A 398 -25.72 40.00 -17.98
C LYS A 398 -24.25 40.10 -17.56
N ALA A 399 -23.50 41.04 -18.13
CA ALA A 399 -22.12 41.31 -17.76
C ALA A 399 -22.05 41.79 -16.30
N ALA A 400 -22.88 42.77 -15.90
CA ALA A 400 -22.93 43.28 -14.53
C ALA A 400 -23.27 42.18 -13.51
N GLN A 401 -24.24 41.31 -13.80
CA GLN A 401 -24.58 40.16 -12.94
C GLN A 401 -23.45 39.13 -12.85
N SER A 402 -22.71 38.91 -13.95
CA SER A 402 -21.53 38.05 -13.92
C SER A 402 -20.42 38.66 -13.06
N THR A 403 -20.19 39.98 -13.19
CA THR A 403 -19.20 40.70 -12.40
C THR A 403 -19.55 40.68 -10.91
N GLU A 404 -20.83 40.84 -10.55
CA GLU A 404 -21.31 40.75 -9.16
C GLU A 404 -21.07 39.36 -8.55
N LYS A 405 -21.33 38.28 -9.31
CA LYS A 405 -20.99 36.92 -8.90
C LYS A 405 -19.48 36.71 -8.77
N GLN A 406 -18.67 37.30 -9.65
CA GLN A 406 -17.22 37.24 -9.53
C GLN A 406 -16.75 38.00 -8.28
N LEU A 407 -17.36 39.13 -7.97
CA LEU A 407 -17.04 39.95 -6.81
C LEU A 407 -17.40 39.25 -5.49
N SER A 408 -18.50 38.48 -5.44
CA SER A 408 -18.81 37.64 -4.27
C SER A 408 -17.84 36.47 -4.10
N ILE A 409 -17.41 35.83 -5.19
CA ILE A 409 -16.37 34.78 -5.16
C ILE A 409 -15.04 35.36 -4.67
N VAL A 410 -14.64 36.55 -5.15
CA VAL A 410 -13.41 37.22 -4.70
C VAL A 410 -13.47 37.51 -3.20
N LYS A 411 -14.58 37.99 -2.67
CA LYS A 411 -14.75 38.21 -1.22
C LYS A 411 -14.62 36.92 -0.40
N LEU A 412 -15.16 35.81 -0.91
CA LEU A 412 -15.00 34.49 -0.26
C LEU A 412 -13.52 34.06 -0.25
N LEU A 413 -12.84 34.18 -1.40
CA LEU A 413 -11.42 33.86 -1.51
C LEU A 413 -10.53 34.77 -0.65
N GLU A 414 -10.89 36.04 -0.47
CA GLU A 414 -10.20 36.95 0.45
C GLU A 414 -10.38 36.53 1.91
N GLN A 415 -11.54 35.98 2.26
CA GLN A 415 -11.81 35.45 3.60
C GLN A 415 -11.02 34.16 3.85
N ASP A 416 -11.00 33.24 2.87
CA ASP A 416 -10.20 32.01 2.92
C ASP A 416 -8.70 32.32 2.95
N LYS A 417 -8.25 33.35 2.24
CA LYS A 417 -6.87 33.83 2.33
C LYS A 417 -6.52 34.27 3.75
N LYS A 418 -7.41 35.02 4.42
CA LYS A 418 -7.19 35.49 5.79
C LYS A 418 -7.14 34.34 6.80
N THR A 419 -7.96 33.29 6.63
CA THR A 419 -7.91 32.11 7.51
C THR A 419 -6.61 31.34 7.31
N LEU A 420 -6.19 31.11 6.06
CA LEU A 420 -4.91 30.48 5.74
C LEU A 420 -3.71 31.30 6.25
N GLU A 421 -3.74 32.62 6.14
CA GLU A 421 -2.71 33.50 6.71
C GLU A 421 -2.61 33.38 8.23
N HIS A 422 -3.75 33.22 8.92
CA HIS A 422 -3.79 32.99 10.36
C HIS A 422 -3.20 31.62 10.73
N GLU A 423 -3.54 30.57 9.99
CA GLU A 423 -2.98 29.23 10.17
C GLU A 423 -1.47 29.20 9.93
N ILE A 424 -0.99 29.83 8.85
CA ILE A 424 0.45 29.98 8.56
C ILE A 424 1.16 30.70 9.70
N ASN A 425 0.55 31.74 10.27
CA ASN A 425 1.13 32.45 11.40
C ASN A 425 1.17 31.56 12.66
N GLY A 426 0.14 30.75 12.89
CA GLY A 426 0.13 29.73 13.95
C GLY A 426 1.26 28.72 13.78
N TYR A 427 1.45 28.16 12.58
CA TYR A 427 2.56 27.25 12.29
C TYR A 427 3.93 27.91 12.44
N ARG A 428 4.08 29.20 12.07
CA ARG A 428 5.33 29.95 12.30
C ARG A 428 5.66 30.10 13.78
N GLN A 429 4.66 30.39 14.62
CA GLN A 429 4.86 30.48 16.06
C GLN A 429 5.22 29.13 16.67
N GLU A 430 4.60 28.05 16.22
CA GLU A 430 4.92 26.70 16.69
C GLU A 430 6.33 26.28 16.26
N ALA A 431 6.72 26.55 15.01
CA ALA A 431 8.08 26.32 14.54
C ALA A 431 9.13 27.11 15.37
N GLN A 432 8.83 28.36 15.75
CA GLN A 432 9.71 29.13 16.65
C GLN A 432 9.82 28.52 18.06
N LYS A 433 8.73 27.98 18.62
CA LYS A 433 8.78 27.28 19.91
C LYS A 433 9.62 26.02 19.81
N GLN A 434 9.40 25.20 18.77
CA GLN A 434 10.19 23.99 18.54
C GLN A 434 11.68 24.32 18.37
N HIS A 435 12.01 25.41 17.66
CA HIS A 435 13.40 25.85 17.51
C HIS A 435 14.05 26.25 18.85
N LYS A 436 13.30 26.90 19.75
CA LYS A 436 13.79 27.21 21.11
C LYS A 436 14.03 25.94 21.94
N ILE A 437 13.15 24.95 21.83
CA ILE A 437 13.30 23.66 22.52
C ILE A 437 14.54 22.93 22.01
N ILE A 438 14.75 22.88 20.69
CA ILE A 438 15.94 22.28 20.07
C ILE A 438 17.21 22.96 20.59
N GLN A 439 17.26 24.30 20.58
CA GLN A 439 18.43 25.03 21.10
C GLN A 439 18.70 24.76 22.59
N GLN A 440 17.65 24.53 23.39
CA GLN A 440 17.82 24.16 24.79
C GLN A 440 18.40 22.74 24.92
N LEU A 441 17.87 21.77 24.18
CA LEU A 441 18.38 20.40 24.17
C LEU A 441 19.83 20.33 23.65
N GLU A 442 20.19 21.14 22.67
CA GLU A 442 21.58 21.26 22.18
C GLU A 442 22.52 21.79 23.28
N LYS A 443 22.10 22.80 24.04
CA LYS A 443 22.89 23.29 25.18
C LYS A 443 23.05 22.25 26.27
N GLU A 444 22.01 21.46 26.56
CA GLU A 444 22.07 20.37 27.53
C GLU A 444 23.00 19.25 27.04
N ARG A 445 22.91 18.86 25.77
CA ARG A 445 23.85 17.92 25.14
C ARG A 445 25.30 18.38 25.29
N ASP A 446 25.59 19.64 24.96
CA ASP A 446 26.96 20.16 25.03
C ASP A 446 27.48 20.24 26.47
N ARG A 447 26.60 20.52 27.45
CA ARG A 447 26.95 20.40 28.88
C ARG A 447 27.33 18.98 29.26
N TYR A 448 26.53 17.97 28.87
CA TYR A 448 26.83 16.57 29.18
C TYR A 448 28.11 16.07 28.47
N ILE A 449 28.36 16.51 27.24
CA ILE A 449 29.61 16.22 26.52
C ILE A 449 30.81 16.77 27.31
N ASN A 450 30.74 18.03 27.75
CA ASN A 450 31.80 18.65 28.53
C ASN A 450 32.01 17.96 29.88
N GLU A 451 30.93 17.58 30.56
CA GLU A 451 31.00 16.85 31.84
C GLU A 451 31.62 15.45 31.66
N THR A 452 31.23 14.74 30.61
CA THR A 452 31.79 13.42 30.28
C THR A 452 33.27 13.53 29.92
N SER A 453 33.67 14.57 29.16
CA SER A 453 35.06 14.85 28.83
C SER A 453 35.90 15.14 30.08
N ASN A 454 35.38 15.96 31.01
CA ASN A 454 36.03 16.25 32.28
C ASN A 454 36.19 15.00 33.16
N LEU A 455 35.17 14.14 33.23
CA LEU A 455 35.24 12.87 33.96
C LEU A 455 36.24 11.91 33.32
N MET A 456 36.28 11.84 31.99
CA MET A 456 37.24 11.02 31.27
C MET A 456 38.68 11.48 31.53
N GLN A 457 38.94 12.79 31.56
CA GLN A 457 40.25 13.34 31.93
C GLN A 457 40.64 12.99 33.38
N LYS A 458 39.69 13.03 34.32
CA LYS A 458 39.92 12.61 35.71
C LYS A 458 40.27 11.12 35.81
N VAL A 459 39.60 10.27 35.04
CA VAL A 459 39.90 8.83 34.98
C VAL A 459 41.31 8.61 34.43
N GLN A 460 41.70 9.30 33.35
CA GLN A 460 43.06 9.20 32.80
C GLN A 460 44.14 9.62 33.81
N LEU A 461 43.91 10.72 34.54
CA LEU A 461 44.83 11.13 35.62
C LEU A 461 44.93 10.06 36.72
N LYS A 462 43.82 9.45 37.12
CA LYS A 462 43.83 8.39 38.14
C LYS A 462 44.48 7.10 37.67
N MET A 463 44.36 6.77 36.39
CA MET A 463 45.10 5.64 35.79
C MET A 463 46.60 5.90 35.83
N SER A 464 47.06 7.11 35.49
CA SER A 464 48.48 7.48 35.61
C SER A 464 48.99 7.41 37.06
N ASP A 465 48.19 7.85 38.04
CA ASP A 465 48.53 7.71 39.46
C ASP A 465 48.74 6.23 39.85
N VAL A 466 47.89 5.32 39.34
CA VAL A 466 47.99 3.87 39.58
C VAL A 466 49.26 3.30 38.97
N GLU A 467 49.58 3.65 37.72
CA GLU A 467 50.82 3.20 37.05
C GLU A 467 52.08 3.61 37.84
N VAL A 468 52.12 4.84 38.37
CA VAL A 468 53.22 5.30 39.23
C VAL A 468 53.31 4.47 40.51
N LYS A 469 52.16 4.15 41.13
CA LYS A 469 52.13 3.32 42.34
C LYS A 469 52.54 1.87 42.08
N GLU A 470 52.20 1.31 40.93
CA GLU A 470 52.67 -0.02 40.52
C GLU A 470 54.18 -0.05 40.33
N MET A 471 54.77 1.01 39.75
CA MET A 471 56.21 1.15 39.63
C MET A 471 56.91 1.25 41.00
N GLU A 472 56.35 2.02 41.93
CA GLU A 472 56.86 2.07 43.32
C GLU A 472 56.82 0.69 43.99
N ILE A 473 55.70 -0.05 43.84
CA ILE A 473 55.57 -1.42 44.37
C ILE A 473 56.62 -2.35 43.77
N PHE A 474 56.88 -2.23 42.47
CA PHE A 474 57.91 -3.01 41.78
C PHE A 474 59.30 -2.73 42.36
N ASP A 475 59.66 -1.46 42.55
CA ASP A 475 60.95 -1.08 43.15
C ASP A 475 61.11 -1.60 44.58
N TRP A 476 60.04 -1.57 45.38
CA TRP A 476 60.05 -2.15 46.73
C TRP A 476 60.21 -3.66 46.72
N ARG A 477 59.51 -4.38 45.81
CA ARG A 477 59.68 -5.83 45.65
C ARG A 477 61.11 -6.19 45.27
N LYS A 478 61.74 -5.40 44.38
CA LYS A 478 63.16 -5.59 44.02
C LYS A 478 64.08 -5.43 45.22
N LYS A 479 63.90 -4.38 46.04
CA LYS A 479 64.68 -4.18 47.28
C LYS A 479 64.52 -5.32 48.28
N VAL A 480 63.31 -5.86 48.42
CA VAL A 480 63.03 -7.03 49.28
C VAL A 480 63.82 -8.25 48.77
N SER A 481 63.77 -8.53 47.47
CA SER A 481 64.51 -9.65 46.86
C SER A 481 66.03 -9.50 47.03
N GLU A 482 66.57 -8.30 46.86
CA GLU A 482 68.00 -8.01 47.11
C GLU A 482 68.39 -8.25 48.58
N ALA A 483 67.52 -7.87 49.52
CA ALA A 483 67.74 -8.11 50.95
C ALA A 483 67.69 -9.60 51.30
N GLU A 484 66.73 -10.35 50.75
CA GLU A 484 66.64 -11.81 50.89
C GLU A 484 67.88 -12.53 50.33
N CYS A 485 68.41 -12.06 49.19
CA CYS A 485 69.64 -12.61 48.61
C CYS A 485 70.85 -12.37 49.51
N LYS A 486 70.98 -11.15 50.08
CA LYS A 486 72.04 -10.83 51.06
C LYS A 486 71.93 -11.67 52.34
N LEU A 487 70.71 -11.91 52.83
CA LEU A 487 70.49 -12.78 53.99
C LEU A 487 70.99 -14.20 53.72
N LYS A 488 70.61 -14.80 52.58
CA LYS A 488 71.11 -16.11 52.15
C LYS A 488 72.64 -16.16 52.04
N GLN A 489 73.25 -15.10 51.55
CA GLN A 489 74.71 -15.03 51.46
C GLN A 489 75.37 -15.03 52.85
N GLN A 490 74.78 -14.36 53.84
CA GLN A 490 75.24 -14.37 55.24
C GLN A 490 75.01 -15.72 55.91
N GLU A 491 73.88 -16.39 55.65
CA GLU A 491 73.62 -17.76 56.12
C GLU A 491 74.70 -18.73 55.62
N ASN A 492 75.05 -18.66 54.33
CA ASN A 492 76.09 -19.50 53.74
C ASN A 492 77.48 -19.24 54.35
N LEU A 493 77.81 -17.98 54.68
CA LEU A 493 79.07 -17.62 55.34
C LEU A 493 79.14 -18.20 56.77
N LEU A 494 78.03 -18.15 57.51
CA LEU A 494 77.92 -18.77 58.84
C LEU A 494 78.08 -20.29 58.77
N GLU A 495 77.47 -20.94 57.78
CA GLU A 495 77.65 -22.38 57.55
C GLU A 495 79.11 -22.74 57.24
N SER A 496 79.83 -21.92 56.47
CA SER A 496 81.26 -22.11 56.21
C SER A 496 82.09 -22.07 57.50
N VAL A 497 81.85 -21.09 58.37
CA VAL A 497 82.55 -20.97 59.67
C VAL A 497 82.24 -22.16 60.60
N ILE A 498 80.99 -22.65 60.57
CA ILE A 498 80.59 -23.85 61.31
C ILE A 498 81.32 -25.09 60.75
N SER A 499 81.50 -25.17 59.43
CA SER A 499 82.23 -26.27 58.77
C SER A 499 83.73 -26.28 59.12
N GLU A 500 84.36 -25.11 59.22
CA GLU A 500 85.77 -24.95 59.61
C GLU A 500 85.99 -25.32 61.09
N ARG A 501 85.09 -24.89 62.00
CA ARG A 501 85.09 -25.33 63.40
C ARG A 501 84.97 -26.86 63.52
N ASN A 502 84.11 -27.46 62.70
CA ASN A 502 83.90 -28.92 62.70
C ASN A 502 85.12 -29.69 62.14
N LEU A 503 85.90 -29.09 61.24
CA LEU A 503 87.12 -29.69 60.69
C LEU A 503 88.22 -29.82 61.77
N TYR A 504 88.41 -28.80 62.61
CA TYR A 504 89.38 -28.85 63.71
C TYR A 504 88.95 -29.75 64.87
N SER A 505 87.64 -29.89 65.10
CA SER A 505 87.10 -30.87 66.07
C SER A 505 87.26 -32.32 65.62
N LYS A 506 87.46 -32.58 64.32
CA LYS A 506 87.54 -33.93 63.73
C LYS A 506 88.90 -34.61 63.97
N ASN A 507 89.98 -33.83 64.05
CA ASN A 507 91.35 -34.34 64.24
C ASN A 507 91.62 -34.88 65.66
N LEU A 508 90.75 -34.60 66.64
CA LEU A 508 90.88 -35.10 68.02
C LEU A 508 90.06 -36.38 68.27
N ILE A 509 89.11 -36.71 67.38
CA ILE A 509 88.11 -37.79 67.59
C ILE A 509 88.47 -39.08 66.82
N GLU A 510 89.61 -39.11 66.10
CA GLU A 510 90.15 -40.34 65.48
C GLU A 510 90.56 -41.43 66.51
N ALA A 511 90.50 -41.16 67.82
CA ALA A 511 90.82 -42.12 68.88
C ALA A 511 89.66 -43.03 69.35
N GLN A 512 88.39 -42.86 68.93
CA GLN A 512 87.27 -43.63 69.51
C GLN A 512 86.27 -44.17 68.48
N ILE A 513 86.69 -45.23 67.78
CA ILE A 513 85.93 -45.94 66.73
C ILE A 513 85.07 -47.06 67.36
N ALA A 514 83.82 -46.76 67.74
CA ALA A 514 82.80 -47.80 67.97
C ALA A 514 81.36 -47.32 67.72
N GLU A 515 81.08 -46.03 67.89
CA GLU A 515 79.71 -45.48 67.78
C GLU A 515 79.26 -45.15 66.34
N MET A 516 80.18 -45.04 65.37
CA MET A 516 79.88 -44.60 63.99
C MET A 516 79.14 -45.63 63.12
N LYS A 517 79.16 -46.93 63.47
CA LYS A 517 78.47 -47.96 62.66
C LYS A 517 76.94 -47.87 62.73
N ARG A 518 76.36 -47.24 63.77
CA ARG A 518 74.90 -47.03 63.86
C ARG A 518 74.41 -45.80 63.10
N LYS A 519 75.21 -44.73 63.02
CA LYS A 519 74.85 -43.47 62.32
C LYS A 519 74.87 -43.60 60.79
N MET A 520 75.72 -44.46 60.23
CA MET A 520 75.81 -44.68 58.77
C MET A 520 74.53 -45.29 58.17
N LYS A 521 73.81 -46.11 58.95
CA LYS A 521 72.53 -46.73 58.53
C LYS A 521 71.39 -45.71 58.47
N THR A 522 71.35 -44.76 59.41
CA THR A 522 70.36 -43.67 59.42
C THR A 522 70.58 -42.68 58.27
N MET A 523 71.84 -42.39 57.94
CA MET A 523 72.21 -41.52 56.84
C MET A 523 71.89 -42.13 55.48
N ASN A 524 72.09 -43.44 55.31
CA ASN A 524 71.72 -44.14 54.08
C ASN A 524 70.19 -44.09 53.82
N ASN A 525 69.39 -44.21 54.89
CA ASN A 525 67.94 -44.07 54.82
C ASN A 525 67.48 -42.62 54.52
N GLN A 526 68.27 -41.60 54.89
CA GLN A 526 67.99 -40.21 54.51
C GLN A 526 68.33 -39.95 53.03
N VAL A 527 69.41 -40.54 52.51
CA VAL A 527 69.77 -40.43 51.10
C VAL A 527 68.72 -41.08 50.20
N THR A 528 68.15 -42.23 50.60
CA THR A 528 67.04 -42.85 49.85
C THR A 528 65.78 -41.99 49.86
N ARG A 529 65.41 -41.40 51.01
CA ARG A 529 64.26 -40.48 51.09
C ARG A 529 64.43 -39.24 50.21
N LEU A 530 65.61 -38.64 50.19
CA LEU A 530 65.87 -37.48 49.34
C LEU A 530 65.86 -37.84 47.85
N ARG A 531 66.29 -39.06 47.47
CA ARG A 531 66.14 -39.56 46.09
C ARG A 531 64.67 -39.79 45.72
N ASP A 532 63.86 -40.31 46.63
CA ASP A 532 62.43 -40.50 46.41
C ASP A 532 61.69 -39.15 46.31
N GLU A 533 62.10 -38.14 47.08
CA GLU A 533 61.57 -36.77 46.96
C GLU A 533 61.99 -36.09 45.65
N ILE A 534 63.22 -36.28 45.19
CA ILE A 534 63.70 -35.75 43.91
C ILE A 534 62.92 -36.40 42.76
N THR A 535 62.78 -37.72 42.75
CA THR A 535 62.01 -38.42 41.72
C THR A 535 60.53 -38.04 41.76
N GLY A 536 59.95 -37.85 42.95
CA GLY A 536 58.59 -37.32 43.11
C GLY A 536 58.42 -35.91 42.53
N LYS A 537 59.39 -35.02 42.75
CA LYS A 537 59.39 -33.67 42.16
C LYS A 537 59.61 -33.68 40.65
N GLU A 538 60.48 -34.55 40.14
CA GLU A 538 60.69 -34.72 38.69
C GLU A 538 59.41 -35.22 38.01
N MET A 539 58.68 -36.16 38.63
CA MET A 539 57.38 -36.62 38.13
C MET A 539 56.32 -35.52 38.16
N ALA A 540 56.27 -34.69 39.21
CA ALA A 540 55.36 -33.55 39.28
C ALA A 540 55.67 -32.52 38.18
N LEU A 541 56.96 -32.20 37.99
CA LEU A 541 57.41 -31.23 37.00
C LEU A 541 57.15 -31.73 35.56
N ALA A 542 57.27 -33.04 35.31
CA ALA A 542 56.88 -33.64 34.04
C ALA A 542 55.37 -33.57 33.78
N LYS A 543 54.53 -33.74 34.80
CA LYS A 543 53.07 -33.55 34.69
C LYS A 543 52.73 -32.10 34.38
N ASP A 544 53.32 -31.15 35.10
CA ASP A 544 53.10 -29.71 34.87
C ASP A 544 53.53 -29.30 33.44
N GLN A 545 54.67 -29.81 32.95
CA GLN A 545 55.10 -29.57 31.57
C GLN A 545 54.13 -30.17 30.53
N GLN A 546 53.50 -31.30 30.83
CA GLN A 546 52.51 -31.92 29.95
C GLN A 546 51.18 -31.13 29.95
N GLU A 547 50.76 -30.62 31.10
CA GLU A 547 49.61 -29.72 31.22
C GLU A 547 49.85 -28.38 30.50
N HIS A 548 51.04 -27.79 30.65
CA HIS A 548 51.40 -26.55 29.96
C HIS A 548 51.33 -26.70 28.44
N LYS A 549 51.85 -27.82 27.90
CA LYS A 549 51.74 -28.14 26.46
C LYS A 549 50.32 -28.38 25.99
N ARG A 550 49.43 -28.90 26.85
CA ARG A 550 47.99 -29.00 26.53
C ARG A 550 47.35 -27.62 26.49
N LEU A 551 47.57 -26.80 27.52
CA LEU A 551 47.04 -25.44 27.60
C LEU A 551 47.52 -24.55 26.44
N GLU A 552 48.78 -24.70 26.00
CA GLU A 552 49.30 -23.99 24.82
C GLU A 552 48.55 -24.37 23.54
N LYS A 553 48.30 -25.66 23.32
CA LYS A 553 47.51 -26.13 22.17
C LYS A 553 46.08 -25.64 22.22
N ASP A 554 45.45 -25.67 23.38
CA ASP A 554 44.07 -25.18 23.55
C ASP A 554 44.00 -23.65 23.32
N ASN A 555 45.02 -22.90 23.76
CA ASN A 555 45.11 -21.45 23.54
C ASN A 555 45.35 -21.11 22.05
N GLU A 556 46.17 -21.90 21.34
CA GLU A 556 46.32 -21.77 19.88
C GLU A 556 45.02 -22.09 19.13
N ALA A 557 44.30 -23.13 19.53
CA ALA A 557 43.01 -23.48 18.96
C ALA A 557 41.97 -22.35 19.18
N LEU A 558 41.87 -21.82 20.39
CA LEU A 558 40.99 -20.70 20.74
C LEU A 558 41.35 -19.42 19.97
N LYS A 559 42.65 -19.14 19.75
CA LYS A 559 43.08 -18.01 18.90
C LYS A 559 42.64 -18.20 17.44
N GLY A 560 42.72 -19.42 16.91
CA GLY A 560 42.22 -19.76 15.57
C GLY A 560 40.71 -19.55 15.45
N GLU A 561 39.93 -20.04 16.41
CA GLU A 561 38.48 -19.84 16.46
C GLU A 561 38.10 -18.36 16.57
N LEU A 562 38.81 -17.59 17.41
CA LEU A 562 38.62 -16.15 17.55
C LEU A 562 38.88 -15.41 16.23
N GLN A 563 39.92 -15.79 15.47
CA GLN A 563 40.21 -15.21 14.16
C GLN A 563 39.12 -15.54 13.14
N LEU A 564 38.63 -16.79 13.12
CA LEU A 564 37.54 -17.21 12.25
C LEU A 564 36.25 -16.42 12.56
N MET A 565 35.91 -16.27 13.84
CA MET A 565 34.75 -15.49 14.28
C MET A 565 34.87 -13.99 13.92
N LYS A 566 36.08 -13.42 14.02
CA LYS A 566 36.34 -12.03 13.57
C LYS A 566 36.11 -11.86 12.07
N LEU A 567 36.61 -12.79 11.25
CA LEU A 567 36.37 -12.79 9.80
C LEU A 567 34.88 -12.88 9.47
N GLN A 568 34.15 -13.78 10.12
CA GLN A 568 32.69 -13.90 9.96
C GLN A 568 31.96 -12.63 10.40
N LEU A 569 32.40 -11.97 11.48
CA LEU A 569 31.84 -10.69 11.93
C LEU A 569 32.09 -9.58 10.91
N GLU A 570 33.27 -9.52 10.30
CA GLU A 570 33.63 -8.56 9.25
C GLU A 570 32.74 -8.76 7.99
N GLU A 571 32.59 -10.01 7.54
CA GLU A 571 31.75 -10.36 6.39
C GLU A 571 30.27 -10.04 6.63
N THR A 572 29.75 -10.34 7.83
CA THR A 572 28.37 -10.01 8.19
C THR A 572 28.15 -8.51 8.29
N LYS A 573 29.10 -7.74 8.82
CA LYS A 573 29.05 -6.26 8.80
C LYS A 573 29.01 -5.72 7.37
N GLN A 574 29.88 -6.19 6.49
CA GLN A 574 29.88 -5.77 5.08
C GLN A 574 28.55 -6.09 4.38
N ARG A 575 27.95 -7.26 4.67
CA ARG A 575 26.60 -7.60 4.17
C ARG A 575 25.51 -6.69 4.73
N VAL A 576 25.57 -6.33 6.00
CA VAL A 576 24.61 -5.40 6.61
C VAL A 576 24.72 -4.01 5.98
N ASP A 577 25.94 -3.53 5.74
CA ASP A 577 26.17 -2.21 5.15
C ASP A 577 25.75 -2.17 3.67
N SER A 578 25.97 -3.24 2.91
CA SER A 578 25.46 -3.34 1.53
C SER A 578 23.93 -3.37 1.48
N GLN A 579 23.28 -4.11 2.40
CA GLN A 579 21.82 -4.12 2.52
C GLN A 579 21.26 -2.76 2.95
N LYS A 580 21.91 -2.03 3.85
CA LYS A 580 21.52 -0.66 4.23
C LYS A 580 21.60 0.30 3.03
N ALA A 581 22.66 0.20 2.24
CA ALA A 581 22.81 1.01 1.03
C ALA A 581 21.72 0.69 -0.01
N GLU A 582 21.36 -0.58 -0.17
CA GLU A 582 20.27 -1.01 -1.04
C GLU A 582 18.91 -0.54 -0.52
N GLN A 583 18.66 -0.63 0.79
CA GLN A 583 17.46 -0.10 1.43
C GLN A 583 17.30 1.40 1.18
N GLN A 584 18.38 2.19 1.31
CA GLN A 584 18.34 3.63 1.03
C GLN A 584 18.05 3.93 -0.45
N LYS A 585 18.60 3.14 -1.37
CA LYS A 585 18.28 3.25 -2.81
C LYS A 585 16.82 2.94 -3.09
N LEU A 586 16.28 1.86 -2.51
CA LEU A 586 14.88 1.48 -2.65
C LEU A 586 13.95 2.54 -2.06
N GLN A 587 14.27 3.08 -0.88
CA GLN A 587 13.50 4.18 -0.27
C GLN A 587 13.47 5.43 -1.16
N LYS A 588 14.58 5.76 -1.81
CA LYS A 588 14.62 6.87 -2.77
C LYS A 588 13.74 6.60 -3.99
N ILE A 589 13.81 5.40 -4.55
CA ILE A 589 12.95 5.00 -5.68
C ILE A 589 11.46 5.08 -5.31
N ILE A 590 11.09 4.64 -4.11
CA ILE A 590 9.71 4.75 -3.62
C ILE A 590 9.29 6.21 -3.50
N ALA A 591 10.13 7.07 -2.91
CA ALA A 591 9.83 8.49 -2.78
C ALA A 591 9.67 9.19 -4.14
N ASP A 592 10.54 8.86 -5.11
CA ASP A 592 10.46 9.39 -6.47
C ASP A 592 9.17 8.90 -7.18
N ALA A 593 8.80 7.62 -7.02
CA ALA A 593 7.58 7.05 -7.56
C ALA A 593 6.30 7.66 -6.93
N ASP A 594 6.31 7.90 -5.62
CA ASP A 594 5.21 8.57 -4.92
C ASP A 594 5.04 10.02 -5.40
N ALA A 595 6.15 10.73 -5.62
CA ALA A 595 6.14 12.08 -6.18
C ALA A 595 5.57 12.10 -7.61
N GLU A 596 5.99 11.16 -8.47
CA GLU A 596 5.43 10.98 -9.80
C GLU A 596 3.93 10.64 -9.77
N GLN A 597 3.50 9.77 -8.85
CA GLN A 597 2.09 9.41 -8.69
C GLN A 597 1.23 10.63 -8.33
N VAL A 598 1.72 11.49 -7.42
CA VAL A 598 1.04 12.75 -7.06
C VAL A 598 0.98 13.71 -8.26
N GLN A 599 2.05 13.79 -9.05
CA GLN A 599 2.08 14.64 -10.25
C GLN A 599 1.10 14.15 -11.32
N GLN A 600 1.03 12.84 -11.56
CA GLN A 600 0.06 12.23 -12.48
C GLN A 600 -1.38 12.44 -12.02
N LYS A 601 -1.67 12.33 -10.72
CA LYS A 601 -3.01 12.65 -10.16
C LYS A 601 -3.41 14.10 -10.44
N LYS A 602 -2.49 15.06 -10.24
CA LYS A 602 -2.75 16.48 -10.54
C LYS A 602 -3.02 16.72 -12.03
N GLN A 603 -2.28 16.04 -12.92
CA GLN A 603 -2.52 16.10 -14.36
C GLN A 603 -3.89 15.52 -14.74
N LEU A 604 -4.25 14.38 -14.17
CA LEU A 604 -5.57 13.77 -14.38
C LEU A 604 -6.70 14.71 -13.93
N GLU A 605 -6.58 15.32 -12.74
CA GLU A 605 -7.54 16.31 -12.24
C GLU A 605 -7.63 17.55 -13.14
N GLN A 606 -6.52 17.98 -13.74
CA GLN A 606 -6.53 19.05 -14.73
C GLN A 606 -7.29 18.63 -15.99
N VAL A 607 -7.01 17.45 -16.55
CA VAL A 607 -7.71 16.92 -17.73
C VAL A 607 -9.21 16.74 -17.46
N ILE A 608 -9.59 16.28 -16.27
CA ILE A 608 -10.99 16.19 -15.84
C ILE A 608 -11.65 17.58 -15.83
N ARG A 609 -10.98 18.59 -15.26
CA ARG A 609 -11.49 19.97 -15.25
C ARG A 609 -11.64 20.54 -16.67
N GLU A 610 -10.68 20.28 -17.55
CA GLU A 610 -10.75 20.69 -18.96
C GLU A 610 -11.89 20.00 -19.70
N ARG A 611 -12.03 18.67 -19.53
CA ARG A 611 -13.16 17.89 -20.06
C ARG A 611 -14.50 18.45 -19.58
N ASP A 612 -14.64 18.74 -18.29
CA ASP A 612 -15.91 19.24 -17.73
C ASP A 612 -16.23 20.65 -18.23
N ASN A 613 -15.22 21.50 -18.42
CA ASN A 613 -15.39 22.81 -19.03
C ASN A 613 -15.82 22.71 -20.50
N LEU A 614 -15.19 21.83 -21.28
CA LEU A 614 -15.59 21.56 -22.66
C LEU A 614 -17.01 20.96 -22.72
N GLY A 615 -17.34 20.04 -21.81
CA GLY A 615 -18.68 19.47 -21.68
C GLY A 615 -19.74 20.55 -21.42
N LYS A 616 -19.48 21.49 -20.51
CA LYS A 616 -20.35 22.64 -20.26
C LYS A 616 -20.49 23.55 -21.48
N GLN A 617 -19.41 23.77 -22.23
CA GLN A 617 -19.46 24.58 -23.45
C GLN A 617 -20.28 23.90 -24.55
N LEU A 618 -20.07 22.60 -24.77
CA LEU A 618 -20.84 21.80 -25.73
C LEU A 618 -22.33 21.80 -25.39
N LEU A 619 -22.68 21.64 -24.11
CA LEU A 619 -24.07 21.67 -23.68
C LEU A 619 -24.73 23.03 -23.97
N ARG A 620 -24.04 24.14 -23.65
CA ARG A 620 -24.52 25.49 -24.01
C ARG A 620 -24.69 25.68 -25.52
N ARG A 621 -23.76 25.16 -26.33
CA ARG A 621 -23.87 25.24 -27.80
C ARG A 621 -25.02 24.41 -28.33
N ASN A 622 -25.28 23.24 -27.76
CA ASN A 622 -26.44 22.43 -28.10
C ASN A 622 -27.76 23.15 -27.75
N ASP A 623 -27.83 23.80 -26.59
CA ASP A 623 -28.99 24.61 -26.19
C ASP A 623 -29.20 25.79 -27.16
N GLU A 624 -28.13 26.48 -27.56
CA GLU A 624 -28.17 27.56 -28.56
C GLU A 624 -28.68 27.04 -29.92
N ILE A 625 -28.21 25.88 -30.37
CA ILE A 625 -28.66 25.23 -31.61
C ILE A 625 -30.16 24.88 -31.52
N ALA A 626 -30.62 24.33 -30.40
CA ALA A 626 -32.03 24.01 -30.21
C ALA A 626 -32.91 25.28 -30.26
N LEU A 627 -32.47 26.36 -29.62
CA LEU A 627 -33.15 27.66 -29.68
C LEU A 627 -33.20 28.22 -31.11
N LEU A 628 -32.13 28.05 -31.88
CA LEU A 628 -32.09 28.47 -33.29
C LEU A 628 -33.04 27.64 -34.16
N TYR A 629 -33.12 26.33 -33.95
CA TYR A 629 -34.09 25.48 -34.67
C TYR A 629 -35.53 25.89 -34.36
N GLU A 630 -35.88 26.15 -33.10
CA GLU A 630 -37.20 26.65 -32.75
C GLU A 630 -37.48 28.03 -33.36
N LYS A 631 -36.49 28.93 -33.39
CA LYS A 631 -36.63 30.23 -34.05
C LYS A 631 -36.89 30.09 -35.55
N ILE A 632 -36.15 29.22 -36.24
CA ILE A 632 -36.36 28.93 -37.67
C ILE A 632 -37.76 28.35 -37.88
N ARG A 633 -38.20 27.43 -37.03
CA ARG A 633 -39.53 26.82 -37.11
C ARG A 633 -40.64 27.86 -36.97
N ILE A 634 -40.52 28.78 -36.01
CA ILE A 634 -41.46 29.89 -35.83
C ILE A 634 -41.45 30.81 -37.05
N GLN A 635 -40.27 31.17 -37.57
CA GLN A 635 -40.15 32.02 -38.76
C GLN A 635 -40.77 31.37 -40.02
N GLN A 636 -40.54 30.07 -40.23
CA GLN A 636 -41.17 29.31 -41.32
C GLN A 636 -42.70 29.29 -41.18
N SER A 637 -43.23 29.14 -39.97
CA SER A 637 -44.68 29.22 -39.73
C SER A 637 -45.24 30.61 -40.04
N ILE A 638 -44.53 31.68 -39.67
CA ILE A 638 -44.94 33.05 -39.98
C ILE A 638 -44.90 33.31 -41.49
N LEU A 639 -43.83 32.87 -42.18
CA LEU A 639 -43.70 33.00 -43.64
C LEU A 639 -44.83 32.26 -44.35
N SER A 640 -45.10 31.00 -43.98
CA SER A 640 -46.18 30.21 -44.59
C SER A 640 -47.56 30.89 -44.41
N LYS A 641 -47.83 31.48 -43.24
CA LYS A 641 -49.05 32.29 -43.02
C LYS A 641 -49.05 33.56 -43.87
N GLY A 642 -47.92 34.25 -43.96
CA GLY A 642 -47.74 35.43 -44.81
C GLY A 642 -48.00 35.14 -46.29
N ASP A 643 -47.41 34.07 -46.82
CA ASP A 643 -47.59 33.59 -48.19
C ASP A 643 -49.06 33.24 -48.45
N PHE A 644 -49.71 32.55 -47.50
CA PHE A 644 -51.13 32.25 -47.60
C PHE A 644 -51.99 33.52 -47.70
N HIS A 645 -51.76 34.50 -46.83
CA HIS A 645 -52.51 35.77 -46.86
C HIS A 645 -52.20 36.60 -48.11
N TYR A 646 -50.94 36.61 -48.57
CA TYR A 646 -50.56 37.27 -49.81
C TYR A 646 -51.28 36.65 -51.01
N ASN A 647 -51.30 35.31 -51.10
CA ASN A 647 -52.02 34.59 -52.15
C ASN A 647 -53.53 34.86 -52.11
N GLN A 648 -54.14 34.94 -50.93
CA GLN A 648 -55.54 35.37 -50.80
C GLN A 648 -55.75 36.77 -51.37
N LYS A 649 -54.87 37.74 -51.06
CA LYS A 649 -54.97 39.10 -51.61
C LYS A 649 -54.73 39.17 -53.10
N MET A 650 -53.83 38.35 -53.64
CA MET A 650 -53.63 38.23 -55.08
C MET A 650 -54.87 37.68 -55.79
N GLU A 651 -55.55 36.71 -55.16
CA GLU A 651 -56.83 36.19 -55.66
C GLU A 651 -57.95 37.24 -55.57
N ASP A 652 -58.07 37.97 -54.46
CA ASP A 652 -59.00 39.09 -54.32
C ASP A 652 -58.78 40.13 -55.44
N ILE A 653 -57.52 40.52 -55.69
CA ILE A 653 -57.15 41.44 -56.77
C ILE A 653 -57.52 40.86 -58.14
N ARG A 654 -57.31 39.56 -58.35
CA ARG A 654 -57.68 38.87 -59.60
C ARG A 654 -59.20 38.95 -59.82
N LEU A 655 -59.99 38.66 -58.79
CA LEU A 655 -61.45 38.75 -58.82
C LEU A 655 -61.92 40.18 -59.08
N LEU A 656 -61.34 41.17 -58.40
CA LEU A 656 -61.64 42.59 -58.64
C LEU A 656 -61.28 43.03 -60.06
N LYS A 657 -60.15 42.57 -60.62
CA LYS A 657 -59.79 42.84 -62.03
C LYS A 657 -60.80 42.25 -63.01
N VAL A 658 -61.33 41.05 -62.74
CA VAL A 658 -62.39 40.43 -63.54
C VAL A 658 -63.68 41.24 -63.43
N GLU A 659 -64.07 41.68 -62.24
CA GLU A 659 -65.27 42.49 -62.04
C GLU A 659 -65.13 43.88 -62.70
N ILE A 660 -63.95 44.52 -62.64
CA ILE A 660 -63.66 45.75 -63.39
C ILE A 660 -63.86 45.52 -64.89
N LYS A 661 -63.30 44.44 -65.45
CA LYS A 661 -63.51 44.12 -66.88
C LYS A 661 -64.98 43.91 -67.20
N ARG A 662 -65.73 43.20 -66.34
CA ARG A 662 -67.18 42.99 -66.50
C ARG A 662 -67.94 44.31 -66.49
N LEU A 663 -67.64 45.20 -65.54
CA LEU A 663 -68.25 46.52 -65.43
C LEU A 663 -67.87 47.42 -66.61
N GLN A 664 -66.64 47.37 -67.10
CA GLN A 664 -66.20 48.07 -68.31
C GLN A 664 -66.94 47.56 -69.56
N CYS A 665 -67.11 46.24 -69.72
CA CYS A 665 -67.92 45.68 -70.79
C CYS A 665 -69.38 46.13 -70.68
N LYS A 666 -69.97 46.11 -69.47
CA LYS A 666 -71.34 46.58 -69.23
C LYS A 666 -71.49 48.06 -69.56
N LYS A 667 -70.53 48.90 -69.16
CA LYS A 667 -70.47 50.32 -69.52
C LYS A 667 -70.38 50.49 -71.04
N SER A 668 -69.49 49.77 -71.72
CA SER A 668 -69.35 49.85 -73.18
C SER A 668 -70.64 49.46 -73.92
N ILE A 669 -71.36 48.44 -73.44
CA ILE A 669 -72.67 48.07 -73.98
C ILE A 669 -73.68 49.20 -73.77
N LEU A 670 -73.73 49.77 -72.56
CA LEU A 670 -74.62 50.89 -72.25
C LEU A 670 -74.28 52.14 -73.09
N ASP A 671 -73.01 52.48 -73.22
CA ASP A 671 -72.53 53.59 -74.06
C ASP A 671 -72.93 53.40 -75.53
N LYS A 672 -72.97 52.16 -76.04
CA LYS A 672 -73.51 51.86 -77.39
C LYS A 672 -75.03 52.00 -77.49
N THR A 673 -75.77 51.84 -76.39
CA THR A 673 -77.22 52.04 -76.35
C THR A 673 -77.63 53.51 -76.17
N VAL A 674 -76.76 54.37 -75.62
CA VAL A 674 -77.05 55.81 -75.42
C VAL A 674 -77.39 56.55 -76.73
N PRO A 675 -76.66 56.36 -77.86
CA PRO A 675 -77.03 56.98 -79.13
C PRO A 675 -78.44 56.62 -79.60
N HIS A 676 -78.86 55.36 -79.42
CA HIS A 676 -80.22 54.92 -79.75
C HIS A 676 -81.28 55.68 -78.94
N THR A 677 -80.96 56.12 -77.71
CA THR A 677 -81.88 56.94 -76.92
C THR A 677 -82.00 58.38 -77.43
N GLU A 678 -80.97 58.95 -78.06
CA GLU A 678 -81.08 60.26 -78.72
C GLU A 678 -81.91 60.19 -80.00
N ASP A 679 -81.73 59.14 -80.80
CA ASP A 679 -82.54 58.93 -82.01
C ASP A 679 -84.01 58.67 -81.65
N LEU A 680 -84.27 57.85 -80.61
CA LEU A 680 -85.63 57.69 -80.06
C LEU A 680 -86.21 59.00 -79.52
N ARG A 681 -85.40 59.88 -78.90
CA ARG A 681 -85.85 61.22 -78.50
C ARG A 681 -86.19 62.09 -79.70
N ARG A 682 -85.40 62.04 -80.78
CA ARG A 682 -85.68 62.79 -82.03
C ARG A 682 -86.95 62.27 -82.70
N GLU A 683 -87.14 60.97 -82.78
CA GLU A 683 -88.38 60.35 -83.26
C GLU A 683 -89.57 60.74 -82.38
N LEU A 684 -89.41 60.76 -81.06
CA LEU A 684 -90.45 61.19 -80.13
C LEU A 684 -90.80 62.67 -80.34
N PHE A 685 -89.82 63.56 -80.51
CA PHE A 685 -90.08 64.97 -80.85
C PHE A 685 -90.71 65.12 -82.24
N HIS A 686 -90.31 64.30 -83.21
CA HIS A 686 -90.91 64.28 -84.54
C HIS A 686 -92.38 63.86 -84.48
N LEU A 687 -92.68 62.75 -83.82
CA LEU A 687 -94.04 62.24 -83.56
C LEU A 687 -94.86 63.21 -82.72
N GLN A 688 -94.29 63.89 -81.73
CA GLN A 688 -94.98 64.94 -80.97
C GLN A 688 -95.34 66.14 -81.85
N ARG A 689 -94.45 66.51 -82.78
CA ARG A 689 -94.67 67.61 -83.71
C ARG A 689 -95.70 67.24 -84.78
N GLU A 690 -95.68 66.00 -85.27
CA GLU A 690 -96.73 65.45 -86.13
C GLU A 690 -98.07 65.36 -85.40
N LEU A 691 -98.09 64.88 -84.15
CA LEU A 691 -99.28 64.86 -83.31
C LEU A 691 -99.83 66.27 -83.10
N LEU A 692 -98.98 67.29 -82.88
CA LEU A 692 -99.41 68.68 -82.80
C LEU A 692 -100.00 69.18 -84.11
N ARG A 693 -99.39 68.86 -85.26
CA ARG A 693 -99.94 69.18 -86.58
C ARG A 693 -101.29 68.51 -86.81
N GLU A 694 -101.41 67.23 -86.48
CA GLU A 694 -102.67 66.48 -86.57
C GLU A 694 -103.71 66.99 -85.57
N ARG A 695 -103.32 67.43 -84.37
CA ARG A 695 -104.23 68.08 -83.42
C ARG A 695 -104.70 69.45 -83.92
N VAL A 696 -103.84 70.24 -84.55
CA VAL A 696 -104.24 71.52 -85.18
C VAL A 696 -105.13 71.25 -86.39
N ARG A 697 -104.79 70.26 -87.23
CA ARG A 697 -105.63 69.82 -88.35
C ARG A 697 -106.99 69.34 -87.86
N ASN A 698 -107.01 68.54 -86.80
CA ASN A 698 -108.24 68.08 -86.17
C ASN A 698 -108.99 69.24 -85.52
N SER A 699 -108.32 70.21 -84.90
CA SER A 699 -108.97 71.43 -84.39
C SER A 699 -109.61 72.25 -85.51
N VAL A 700 -108.95 72.39 -86.67
CA VAL A 700 -109.51 73.08 -87.85
C VAL A 700 -110.67 72.28 -88.44
N LEU A 701 -110.54 70.97 -88.54
CA LEU A 701 -111.63 70.08 -88.96
C LEU A 701 -112.79 70.11 -87.97
N GLU A 702 -112.53 70.14 -86.65
CA GLU A 702 -113.52 70.30 -85.57
C GLU A 702 -114.19 71.67 -85.63
N GLU A 703 -113.47 72.73 -86.02
CA GLU A 703 -114.05 74.05 -86.27
C GLU A 703 -114.91 74.08 -87.53
N GLN A 704 -114.55 73.31 -88.56
CA GLN A 704 -115.35 73.08 -89.78
C GLN A 704 -116.47 72.06 -89.58
N LEU A 705 -116.43 71.28 -88.49
CA LEU A 705 -117.42 70.28 -88.08
C LEU A 705 -118.30 70.77 -86.92
N LYS A 706 -118.32 72.08 -86.60
CA LYS A 706 -119.36 72.68 -85.75
C LYS A 706 -120.69 72.68 -86.52
N PRO A 707 -121.63 71.74 -86.24
CA PRO A 707 -122.79 71.53 -87.08
C PRO A 707 -123.97 72.39 -86.63
N ILE A 708 -124.65 72.99 -87.60
CA ILE A 708 -126.02 73.47 -87.45
C ILE A 708 -126.94 72.24 -87.38
N ASN A 709 -127.56 72.08 -86.21
CA ASN A 709 -128.78 71.31 -85.89
C ASN A 709 -128.75 69.77 -85.69
N ILE A 710 -129.04 69.40 -84.42
CA ILE A 710 -130.18 68.59 -83.92
C ILE A 710 -130.21 67.05 -84.13
N HIS A 711 -129.97 66.32 -83.01
CA HIS A 711 -130.33 64.91 -82.64
C HIS A 711 -129.46 63.74 -83.19
N ARG A 712 -129.20 62.62 -82.49
CA ARG A 712 -129.58 62.04 -81.17
C ARG A 712 -128.57 60.93 -80.84
N TRP A 713 -128.42 60.61 -79.56
CA TRP A 713 -127.48 59.63 -79.00
C TRP A 713 -127.47 58.24 -79.68
N ARG A 714 -126.28 57.63 -79.76
CA ARG A 714 -126.06 56.20 -80.05
C ARG A 714 -125.31 55.56 -78.88
N ARG A 715 -125.94 54.57 -78.24
CA ARG A 715 -125.34 53.66 -77.25
C ARG A 715 -124.28 52.81 -77.95
N LEU A 716 -123.04 52.83 -77.50
CA LEU A 716 -121.97 51.95 -78.01
C LEU A 716 -122.05 50.61 -77.27
N GLU A 717 -122.26 49.54 -78.05
CA GLU A 717 -122.17 48.16 -77.58
C GLU A 717 -120.68 47.76 -77.53
N GLY A 718 -120.18 47.58 -76.30
CA GLY A 718 -118.86 47.02 -76.02
C GLY A 718 -118.87 46.49 -74.59
N SER A 719 -119.08 45.18 -74.45
CA SER A 719 -119.09 44.47 -73.17
C SER A 719 -117.67 44.05 -72.77
N ASP A 720 -117.32 44.23 -71.49
CA ASP A 720 -116.10 43.69 -70.90
C ASP A 720 -116.02 42.15 -71.05
N PRO A 721 -114.82 41.56 -71.25
CA PRO A 721 -114.64 40.10 -71.29
C PRO A 721 -115.21 39.45 -70.03
N GLY A 722 -116.02 38.39 -70.19
CA GLY A 722 -116.64 37.70 -69.08
C GLY A 722 -115.61 37.10 -68.13
N LYS A 723 -115.87 37.13 -66.80
CA LYS A 723 -114.99 36.57 -65.75
C LYS A 723 -114.44 35.17 -66.08
N TYR A 724 -115.18 34.37 -66.85
CA TYR A 724 -114.78 33.05 -67.30
C TYR A 724 -113.54 33.02 -68.21
N GLU A 725 -113.41 33.97 -69.16
CA GLU A 725 -112.24 34.05 -70.05
C GLU A 725 -110.97 34.45 -69.28
N LEU A 726 -111.12 35.36 -68.32
CA LEU A 726 -110.04 35.72 -67.38
C LEU A 726 -109.63 34.54 -66.50
N ILE A 727 -110.58 33.74 -66.01
CA ILE A 727 -110.29 32.53 -65.22
C ILE A 727 -109.55 31.48 -66.07
N GLN A 728 -109.95 31.26 -67.33
CA GLN A 728 -109.22 30.37 -68.24
C GLN A 728 -107.79 30.87 -68.52
N LYS A 729 -107.60 32.19 -68.67
CA LYS A 729 -106.27 32.79 -68.82
C LYS A 729 -105.42 32.58 -67.56
N ILE A 730 -105.99 32.76 -66.38
CA ILE A 730 -105.30 32.54 -65.10
C ILE A 730 -104.91 31.05 -64.95
N GLN A 731 -105.82 30.11 -65.22
CA GLN A 731 -105.53 28.69 -65.11
C GLN A 731 -104.48 28.21 -66.11
N SER A 732 -104.50 28.72 -67.35
CA SER A 732 -103.46 28.40 -68.34
C SER A 732 -102.08 28.96 -67.96
N LEU A 733 -102.04 30.18 -67.40
CA LEU A 733 -100.81 30.76 -66.86
C LEU A 733 -100.30 30.02 -65.62
N GLN A 734 -101.18 29.60 -64.71
CA GLN A 734 -100.83 28.80 -63.54
C GLN A 734 -100.26 27.42 -63.92
N LYS A 735 -100.86 26.73 -64.89
CA LYS A 735 -100.30 25.47 -65.42
C LYS A 735 -98.92 25.68 -66.04
N ARG A 736 -98.72 26.77 -66.78
CA ARG A 736 -97.43 27.11 -67.40
C ARG A 736 -96.38 27.49 -66.35
N LEU A 737 -96.79 28.18 -65.28
CA LEU A 737 -95.95 28.50 -64.14
C LEU A 737 -95.47 27.21 -63.46
N ILE A 738 -96.39 26.31 -63.09
CA ILE A 738 -96.07 25.03 -62.44
C ILE A 738 -95.13 24.17 -63.29
N ALA A 739 -95.34 24.13 -64.61
CA ALA A 739 -94.43 23.44 -65.52
C ALA A 739 -93.02 24.07 -65.51
N LYS A 740 -92.93 25.40 -65.46
CA LYS A 740 -91.64 26.10 -65.39
C LYS A 740 -90.96 25.98 -64.04
N THR A 741 -91.70 25.91 -62.92
CA THR A 741 -91.10 25.64 -61.61
C THR A 741 -90.53 24.24 -61.54
N ARG A 742 -91.23 23.22 -62.09
CA ARG A 742 -90.70 21.85 -62.16
C ARG A 742 -89.42 21.75 -63.01
N GLU A 743 -89.39 22.41 -64.18
CA GLU A 743 -88.14 22.48 -64.98
C GLU A 743 -86.99 23.15 -64.22
N LEU A 744 -87.30 24.10 -63.32
CA LEU A 744 -86.30 24.81 -62.52
C LEU A 744 -85.77 23.91 -61.39
N GLU A 745 -86.66 23.19 -60.71
CA GLU A 745 -86.31 22.18 -59.69
C GLU A 745 -85.47 21.04 -60.28
N GLU A 746 -85.81 20.53 -61.47
CA GLU A 746 -85.00 19.52 -62.18
C GLU A 746 -83.62 20.07 -62.55
N ARG A 747 -83.52 21.33 -62.99
CA ARG A 747 -82.23 21.98 -63.27
C ARG A 747 -81.41 22.23 -62.02
N GLU A 748 -82.04 22.58 -60.90
CA GLU A 748 -81.37 22.77 -59.60
C GLU A 748 -80.83 21.44 -59.05
N LEU A 749 -81.57 20.34 -59.17
CA LEU A 749 -81.08 19.00 -58.83
C LEU A 749 -79.86 18.60 -59.67
N LEU A 750 -79.91 18.82 -60.98
CA LEU A 750 -78.77 18.60 -61.88
C LEU A 750 -77.56 19.47 -61.50
N LEU A 751 -77.80 20.72 -61.08
CA LEU A 751 -76.74 21.62 -60.61
C LEU A 751 -76.10 21.10 -59.33
N GLN A 752 -76.89 20.64 -58.36
CA GLN A 752 -76.39 20.06 -57.11
C GLN A 752 -75.58 18.78 -57.35
N GLU A 753 -76.00 17.93 -58.29
CA GLU A 753 -75.22 16.74 -58.70
C GLU A 753 -73.89 17.13 -59.36
N LYS A 754 -73.90 18.14 -60.24
CA LYS A 754 -72.69 18.65 -60.88
C LYS A 754 -71.75 19.34 -59.89
N GLU A 755 -72.27 20.04 -58.89
CA GLU A 755 -71.49 20.64 -57.81
C GLU A 755 -70.85 19.58 -56.91
N LYS A 756 -71.58 18.51 -56.56
CA LYS A 756 -71.00 17.36 -55.82
C LYS A 756 -69.86 16.71 -56.61
N LEU A 757 -70.09 16.40 -57.90
CA LEU A 757 -69.06 15.87 -58.79
C LEU A 757 -67.87 16.82 -58.93
N TYR A 758 -68.10 18.13 -58.99
CA TYR A 758 -67.05 19.14 -59.06
C TYR A 758 -66.21 19.17 -57.77
N VAL A 759 -66.83 19.09 -56.59
CA VAL A 759 -66.15 19.04 -55.30
C VAL A 759 -65.36 17.73 -55.14
N GLU A 760 -65.90 16.61 -55.59
CA GLU A 760 -65.20 15.32 -55.61
C GLU A 760 -64.00 15.34 -56.56
N LEU A 761 -64.16 15.87 -57.78
CA LEU A 761 -63.06 16.10 -58.73
C LEU A 761 -62.02 17.05 -58.17
N LYS A 762 -62.43 18.10 -57.44
CA LYS A 762 -61.50 19.03 -56.78
C LYS A 762 -60.73 18.36 -55.64
N HIS A 763 -61.36 17.47 -54.88
CA HIS A 763 -60.66 16.65 -53.88
C HIS A 763 -59.70 15.64 -54.50
N ILE A 764 -60.06 15.03 -55.64
CA ILE A 764 -59.19 14.12 -56.39
C ILE A 764 -58.00 14.89 -56.98
N LEU A 765 -58.22 16.06 -57.57
CA LEU A 765 -57.17 16.95 -58.09
C LEU A 765 -56.26 17.49 -56.98
N ALA A 766 -56.80 17.81 -55.80
CA ALA A 766 -56.00 18.20 -54.64
C ALA A 766 -55.15 17.04 -54.07
N ARG A 767 -55.53 15.79 -54.35
CA ARG A 767 -54.74 14.59 -54.03
C ARG A 767 -53.76 14.20 -55.14
N GLN A 768 -53.82 14.82 -56.31
CA GLN A 768 -52.80 14.61 -57.32
C GLN A 768 -51.55 15.42 -56.96
N PRO A 769 -50.37 14.79 -56.90
CA PRO A 769 -49.12 15.51 -56.70
C PRO A 769 -48.96 16.55 -57.83
N GLY A 770 -48.60 17.78 -57.46
CA GLY A 770 -48.37 18.87 -58.42
C GLY A 770 -47.27 18.53 -59.43
N PRO A 771 -47.12 19.32 -60.52
CA PRO A 771 -46.12 19.06 -61.57
C PRO A 771 -44.70 18.93 -61.01
N GLU A 772 -44.37 19.66 -59.94
CA GLU A 772 -43.10 19.54 -59.21
C GLU A 772 -42.92 18.17 -58.53
N ALA A 773 -43.97 17.62 -57.92
CA ALA A 773 -43.93 16.31 -57.29
C ALA A 773 -43.95 15.18 -58.33
N ALA A 774 -44.57 15.38 -59.50
CA ALA A 774 -44.47 14.47 -60.64
C ALA A 774 -43.06 14.45 -61.25
N GLU A 775 -42.41 15.62 -61.39
CA GLU A 775 -41.01 15.73 -61.82
C GLU A 775 -40.05 15.13 -60.80
N GLN A 776 -40.24 15.37 -59.50
CA GLN A 776 -39.46 14.74 -58.43
C GLN A 776 -39.64 13.22 -58.42
N LEU A 777 -40.86 12.71 -58.64
CA LEU A 777 -41.11 11.28 -58.73
C LEU A 777 -40.45 10.69 -59.99
N GLN A 778 -40.44 11.42 -61.11
CA GLN A 778 -39.74 11.01 -62.32
C GLN A 778 -38.22 10.99 -62.08
N GLN A 779 -37.65 12.02 -61.47
CA GLN A 779 -36.22 12.06 -61.10
C GLN A 779 -35.86 10.93 -60.12
N CYS A 780 -36.70 10.65 -59.12
CA CYS A 780 -36.54 9.51 -58.24
C CYS A 780 -36.60 8.18 -59.00
N GLN A 781 -37.54 8.01 -59.94
CA GLN A 781 -37.62 6.82 -60.79
C GLN A 781 -36.38 6.66 -61.70
N TRP A 782 -35.86 7.75 -62.26
CA TRP A 782 -34.61 7.75 -63.04
C TRP A 782 -33.41 7.36 -62.16
N THR A 783 -33.32 7.94 -60.97
CA THR A 783 -32.27 7.62 -60.00
C THR A 783 -32.34 6.15 -59.56
N ILE A 784 -33.55 5.64 -59.31
CA ILE A 784 -33.78 4.22 -58.99
C ILE A 784 -33.39 3.34 -60.17
N ARG A 785 -33.73 3.70 -61.41
CA ARG A 785 -33.34 2.94 -62.62
C ARG A 785 -31.81 2.90 -62.79
N GLU A 786 -31.12 4.02 -62.59
CA GLU A 786 -29.64 4.05 -62.62
C GLU A 786 -29.02 3.22 -61.50
N ARG A 787 -29.51 3.38 -60.26
CA ARG A 787 -29.06 2.57 -59.12
C ARG A 787 -29.32 1.09 -59.37
N THR A 788 -30.45 0.71 -59.96
CA THR A 788 -30.77 -0.67 -60.33
C THR A 788 -29.85 -1.20 -61.42
N LYS A 789 -29.44 -0.38 -62.40
CA LYS A 789 -28.42 -0.76 -63.40
C LYS A 789 -27.05 -0.99 -62.73
N LYS A 790 -26.61 -0.09 -61.84
CA LYS A 790 -25.37 -0.25 -61.06
C LYS A 790 -25.42 -1.50 -60.19
N LEU A 791 -26.56 -1.77 -59.55
CA LEU A 791 -26.75 -2.94 -58.70
C LEU A 791 -26.76 -4.25 -59.51
N LYS A 792 -27.33 -4.24 -60.73
CA LYS A 792 -27.20 -5.37 -61.67
C LYS A 792 -25.75 -5.62 -62.13
N ALA A 793 -24.98 -4.56 -62.36
CA ALA A 793 -23.55 -4.68 -62.68
C ALA A 793 -22.76 -5.27 -61.51
N LEU A 794 -22.99 -4.78 -60.29
CA LEU A 794 -22.39 -5.34 -59.07
C LEU A 794 -22.81 -6.80 -58.82
N ILE A 795 -24.08 -7.16 -59.05
CA ILE A 795 -24.52 -8.55 -58.97
C ILE A 795 -23.81 -9.41 -60.02
N ALA A 796 -23.58 -8.90 -61.23
CA ALA A 796 -22.83 -9.61 -62.26
C ALA A 796 -21.35 -9.78 -61.88
N GLU A 797 -20.72 -8.75 -61.29
CA GLU A 797 -19.36 -8.83 -60.76
C GLU A 797 -19.26 -9.84 -59.61
N VAL A 798 -20.19 -9.81 -58.65
CA VAL A 798 -20.25 -10.78 -57.55
C VAL A 798 -20.45 -12.20 -58.10
N ARG A 799 -21.33 -12.40 -59.08
CA ARG A 799 -21.49 -13.71 -59.73
C ARG A 799 -20.24 -14.18 -60.45
N MET A 800 -19.49 -13.28 -61.09
CA MET A 800 -18.19 -13.62 -61.69
C MET A 800 -17.16 -14.00 -60.63
N LEU A 801 -17.11 -13.28 -59.50
CA LEU A 801 -16.23 -13.59 -58.38
C LEU A 801 -16.60 -14.93 -57.74
N ASP A 802 -17.89 -15.22 -57.56
CA ASP A 802 -18.37 -16.53 -57.09
C ASP A 802 -18.02 -17.65 -58.07
N SER A 803 -18.11 -17.40 -59.39
CA SER A 803 -17.68 -18.38 -60.41
C SER A 803 -16.18 -18.67 -60.29
N ARG A 804 -15.35 -17.62 -60.18
CA ARG A 804 -13.90 -17.77 -59.99
C ARG A 804 -13.56 -18.47 -58.67
N MET A 805 -14.27 -18.14 -57.60
CA MET A 805 -14.08 -18.82 -56.30
C MET A 805 -14.48 -20.31 -56.40
N ASN A 806 -15.52 -20.64 -57.15
CA ASN A 806 -15.92 -22.03 -57.38
C ASN A 806 -14.93 -22.77 -58.29
N GLU A 807 -14.33 -22.11 -59.27
CA GLU A 807 -13.22 -22.65 -60.07
C GLU A 807 -12.02 -22.95 -59.18
N TYR A 808 -11.60 -22.01 -58.32
CA TYR A 808 -10.53 -22.24 -57.35
C TYR A 808 -10.85 -23.36 -56.35
N LYS A 809 -12.11 -23.50 -55.92
CA LYS A 809 -12.53 -24.64 -55.09
C LYS A 809 -12.42 -25.97 -55.83
N ARG A 810 -12.78 -26.03 -57.11
CA ARG A 810 -12.63 -27.22 -57.95
C ARG A 810 -11.16 -27.55 -58.19
N GLU A 811 -10.32 -26.55 -58.45
CA GLU A 811 -8.87 -26.73 -58.59
C GLU A 811 -8.24 -27.23 -57.29
N ASN A 812 -8.59 -26.66 -56.15
CA ASN A 812 -8.14 -27.15 -54.84
C ASN A 812 -8.57 -28.59 -54.57
N GLN A 813 -9.80 -28.97 -54.94
CA GLN A 813 -10.26 -30.36 -54.83
C GLN A 813 -9.48 -31.29 -55.78
N SER A 814 -9.18 -30.84 -57.01
CA SER A 814 -8.38 -31.62 -57.96
C SER A 814 -6.95 -31.82 -57.45
N LEU A 815 -6.30 -30.75 -56.98
CA LEU A 815 -4.98 -30.80 -56.36
C LEU A 815 -4.97 -31.70 -55.10
N ALA A 816 -6.00 -31.63 -54.26
CA ALA A 816 -6.13 -32.52 -53.11
C ALA A 816 -6.26 -34.00 -53.51
N ASN A 817 -7.00 -34.29 -54.58
CA ASN A 817 -7.13 -35.64 -55.14
C ASN A 817 -5.82 -36.12 -55.77
N GLU A 818 -5.08 -35.25 -56.46
CA GLU A 818 -3.75 -35.56 -56.99
C GLU A 818 -2.76 -35.85 -55.87
N LEU A 819 -2.76 -35.05 -54.80
CA LEU A 819 -1.91 -35.23 -53.62
C LEU A 819 -2.26 -36.54 -52.89
N ALA A 820 -3.55 -36.89 -52.80
CA ALA A 820 -4.00 -38.18 -52.28
C ALA A 820 -3.55 -39.35 -53.17
N ASN A 821 -3.57 -39.19 -54.49
CA ASN A 821 -3.08 -40.19 -55.44
C ASN A 821 -1.56 -40.34 -55.39
N VAL A 822 -0.80 -39.25 -55.23
CA VAL A 822 0.65 -39.28 -54.99
C VAL A 822 0.95 -39.97 -53.67
N LYS A 823 0.23 -39.67 -52.58
CA LYS A 823 0.34 -40.39 -51.31
C LYS A 823 0.07 -41.89 -51.48
N LYS A 824 -0.96 -42.28 -52.25
CA LYS A 824 -1.23 -43.69 -52.56
C LYS A 824 -0.12 -44.34 -53.38
N LYS A 825 0.43 -43.65 -54.40
CA LYS A 825 1.57 -44.13 -55.20
C LYS A 825 2.83 -44.27 -54.34
N TYR A 826 3.14 -43.30 -53.48
CA TYR A 826 4.25 -43.35 -52.53
C TYR A 826 4.12 -44.50 -51.53
N LEU A 827 2.92 -44.70 -50.96
CA LEU A 827 2.65 -45.84 -50.07
C LEU A 827 2.73 -47.19 -50.79
N ARG A 828 2.35 -47.26 -52.07
CA ARG A 828 2.54 -48.46 -52.91
C ARG A 828 4.02 -48.74 -53.20
N GLN A 829 4.80 -47.71 -53.54
CA GLN A 829 6.26 -47.86 -53.72
C GLN A 829 6.95 -48.28 -52.42
N LYS A 830 6.54 -47.73 -51.26
CA LYS A 830 7.07 -48.13 -49.96
C LYS A 830 6.71 -49.57 -49.57
N LYS A 831 5.61 -50.12 -50.09
CA LYS A 831 5.24 -51.55 -49.95
C LYS A 831 5.97 -52.48 -50.93
N LEU A 832 6.53 -51.96 -52.02
CA LEU A 832 7.33 -52.70 -53.01
C LEU A 832 8.84 -52.73 -52.65
N HIS A 833 9.25 -52.03 -51.58
CA HIS A 833 10.63 -52.02 -51.05
C HIS A 833 10.71 -52.60 -49.62
N ARG A 834 9.74 -53.44 -49.26
CA ARG A 834 9.79 -54.43 -48.19
C ARG A 834 9.52 -55.78 -48.82
#